data_AF-A0A929G7H2-F1
#
_entry.id   AF-A0A929G7H2-F1
#
_cell.length_a   1.000
_cell.length_b   1.000
_cell.length_c   1.000
_cell.angle_alpha   90.00
_cell.angle_beta   90.00
_cell.angle_gamma   90.00
#
_symmetry.space_group_name_H-M   'P 1'
#
loop_
_entity.id
_entity.type
_entity.pdbx_description
1 polymer ?
#
loop_
_entity_poly.entity_id
_entity_poly.type
_entity_poly.pdbx_seq_one_letter_code
_entity_poly.pdbx_strand_id
1 'polypeptide(L)'
;MWDHYYSPTTVDEALDLLAKHGTEARLIGGGTDLIVEMKQGLRSPTVVIDVTRVPGLDTITRDTDDRIHLGPLVTHNQVIASDLCVSRAYPLAMACCQIGSPQIRNRGTVAGNLVTASPANDTIAPLWALDASVTLQSLRGKRTLTFDQFFLGARQTALDEDEMLMDIAFSPMSENQRGVFLKMGLRRAQAIAVINVAAVLTFDGGVVSRARLTLGSVAPTVLRAREAEAMLVGKRLDEATIRQAAQLAAQAASPIDDIRAPAAYRRRIVSVYTARALRQLWQETERDKWTQNPACLWGKTNGHFPPNLTEMVHHPTGGQVPIMTTVSGQHYTIYGANDKSLLRLLREDIGLTGAKEGCAEGECGACTVWLDGIAVDSCLIPAPRAHGSEIVTIEGLAQGDNLHPVLQAFVDEGAVQCGYCTPGFIMAAASLLDEHALPDQNTIRHGLTGCLCRCTGYYKIVSAIEKAALTMVGTQHFQEERMTDNSLRDQMYQTIVAGNREAITGVVAKALEAGEAPLPLISEVLNPALREVGDRFDSGEMYLPELIMSAEAMEAAVEILQPHLEARQEQIESSGRVVMATVQGDVHDIGKNIVCALLRANGFTVLDLGRDVSAAEIVSKAEEFQADIIGLSALL
;
A
#
# COMPACT_ATOMS: atom_id res chain seq x y z
N MET A 1 0.31 -31.24 10.35
CA MET A 1 -0.96 -30.50 10.61
C MET A 1 -2.19 -31.21 10.06
N TRP A 2 -2.04 -32.05 9.04
CA TRP A 2 -3.07 -32.87 8.40
C TRP A 2 -2.38 -34.16 7.91
N ASP A 3 -3.15 -35.13 7.38
CA ASP A 3 -2.62 -36.38 6.81
C ASP A 3 -2.61 -36.34 5.27
N HIS A 4 -3.58 -35.62 4.68
CA HIS A 4 -3.74 -35.49 3.24
C HIS A 4 -4.03 -34.05 2.83
N TYR A 5 -3.34 -33.58 1.81
CA TYR A 5 -3.57 -32.29 1.19
C TYR A 5 -3.89 -32.47 -0.30
N TYR A 6 -5.05 -31.99 -0.74
CA TYR A 6 -5.47 -32.02 -2.13
C TYR A 6 -5.50 -30.61 -2.70
N SER A 7 -4.97 -30.44 -3.91
CA SER A 7 -5.04 -29.20 -4.69
C SER A 7 -5.84 -29.46 -5.97
N PRO A 8 -7.19 -29.46 -5.91
CA PRO A 8 -8.04 -29.60 -7.10
C PRO A 8 -7.84 -28.45 -8.09
N THR A 9 -8.12 -28.71 -9.37
CA THR A 9 -8.12 -27.71 -10.44
C THR A 9 -9.53 -27.37 -10.91
N THR A 10 -10.54 -28.10 -10.46
CA THR A 10 -11.96 -27.83 -10.76
C THR A 10 -12.81 -27.81 -9.50
N VAL A 11 -13.99 -27.17 -9.59
CA VAL A 11 -15.00 -27.19 -8.52
C VAL A 11 -15.53 -28.60 -8.30
N ASP A 12 -15.76 -29.36 -9.37
CA ASP A 12 -16.33 -30.71 -9.29
C ASP A 12 -15.39 -31.65 -8.52
N GLU A 13 -14.08 -31.60 -8.77
CA GLU A 13 -13.08 -32.35 -7.97
C GLU A 13 -13.13 -31.98 -6.49
N ALA A 14 -13.28 -30.69 -6.16
CA ALA A 14 -13.38 -30.25 -4.77
C ALA A 14 -14.64 -30.78 -4.09
N LEU A 15 -15.77 -30.79 -4.79
CA LEU A 15 -17.04 -31.32 -4.30
C LEU A 15 -17.01 -32.85 -4.17
N ASP A 16 -16.38 -33.55 -5.10
CA ASP A 16 -16.15 -35.00 -5.03
C ASP A 16 -15.32 -35.37 -3.80
N LEU A 17 -14.25 -34.62 -3.53
CA LEU A 17 -13.43 -34.82 -2.34
C LEU A 17 -14.22 -34.55 -1.04
N LEU A 18 -15.01 -33.48 -1.01
CA LEU A 18 -15.88 -33.17 0.12
C LEU A 18 -16.91 -34.26 0.37
N ALA A 19 -17.60 -34.73 -0.67
CA ALA A 19 -18.57 -35.82 -0.56
C ALA A 19 -17.92 -37.14 -0.12
N LYS A 20 -16.69 -37.42 -0.58
CA LYS A 20 -15.93 -38.61 -0.24
C LYS A 20 -15.46 -38.62 1.22
N HIS A 21 -14.96 -37.48 1.71
CA HIS A 21 -14.28 -37.40 3.00
C HIS A 21 -15.16 -36.83 4.14
N GLY A 22 -16.27 -36.16 3.83
CA GLY A 22 -17.26 -35.66 4.80
C GLY A 22 -16.62 -34.88 5.94
N THR A 23 -17.01 -35.20 7.19
CA THR A 23 -16.47 -34.56 8.41
C THR A 23 -14.95 -34.48 8.52
N GLU A 24 -14.21 -35.40 7.89
CA GLU A 24 -12.74 -35.48 7.97
C GLU A 24 -12.05 -34.39 7.12
N ALA A 25 -12.74 -33.88 6.10
CA ALA A 25 -12.22 -32.88 5.18
C ALA A 25 -12.58 -31.45 5.55
N ARG A 26 -11.69 -30.51 5.26
CA ARG A 26 -11.97 -29.08 5.29
C ARG A 26 -11.42 -28.41 4.05
N LEU A 27 -12.23 -27.54 3.46
CA LEU A 27 -11.77 -26.61 2.43
C LEU A 27 -10.82 -25.58 3.05
N ILE A 28 -9.78 -25.22 2.30
CA ILE A 28 -8.96 -24.06 2.57
C ILE A 28 -9.00 -23.12 1.35
N GLY A 29 -9.40 -21.88 1.62
CA GLY A 29 -9.16 -20.74 0.72
C GLY A 29 -7.90 -20.01 1.19
N GLY A 30 -8.08 -18.90 1.88
CA GLY A 30 -6.96 -18.10 2.39
C GLY A 30 -6.06 -18.78 3.42
N GLY A 31 -6.62 -19.64 4.28
CA GLY A 31 -5.92 -20.27 5.40
C GLY A 31 -5.79 -19.40 6.66
N THR A 32 -6.19 -18.14 6.60
CA THR A 32 -5.91 -17.12 7.63
C THR A 32 -6.60 -17.35 8.97
N ASP A 33 -7.71 -18.10 8.99
CA ASP A 33 -8.35 -18.60 10.23
C ASP A 33 -8.00 -20.07 10.47
N LEU A 34 -8.21 -20.92 9.45
CA LEU A 34 -8.12 -22.37 9.58
C LEU A 34 -6.75 -22.85 10.09
N ILE A 35 -5.66 -22.25 9.61
CA ILE A 35 -4.31 -22.65 10.03
C ILE A 35 -4.03 -22.25 11.49
N VAL A 36 -4.54 -21.11 11.94
CA VAL A 36 -4.44 -20.69 13.34
C VAL A 36 -5.23 -21.64 14.23
N GLU A 37 -6.45 -21.99 13.84
CA GLU A 37 -7.29 -22.97 14.55
C GLU A 37 -6.62 -24.34 14.66
N MET A 38 -5.96 -24.81 13.59
CA MET A 38 -5.19 -26.05 13.61
C MET A 38 -4.00 -25.99 14.57
N LYS A 39 -3.21 -24.91 14.54
CA LYS A 39 -2.06 -24.75 15.43
C LYS A 39 -2.46 -24.68 16.91
N GLN A 40 -3.62 -24.09 17.20
CA GLN A 40 -4.17 -23.99 18.55
C GLN A 40 -4.94 -25.26 18.98
N GLY A 41 -5.03 -26.28 18.11
CA GLY A 41 -5.76 -27.53 18.40
C GLY A 41 -7.27 -27.37 18.48
N LEU A 42 -7.83 -26.25 17.98
CA LEU A 42 -9.27 -26.00 17.93
C LEU A 42 -9.95 -26.80 16.81
N ARG A 43 -9.20 -27.16 15.76
CA ARG A 43 -9.62 -28.04 14.67
C ARG A 43 -8.48 -28.95 14.25
N SER A 44 -8.82 -30.19 13.87
CA SER A 44 -7.82 -31.20 13.49
C SER A 44 -8.32 -32.04 12.32
N PRO A 45 -8.55 -31.46 11.13
CA PRO A 45 -8.97 -32.26 9.98
C PRO A 45 -7.80 -33.14 9.50
N THR A 46 -8.11 -34.37 9.11
CA THR A 46 -7.14 -35.28 8.49
C THR A 46 -6.94 -34.95 7.01
N VAL A 47 -7.95 -34.36 6.37
CA VAL A 47 -7.93 -33.98 4.95
C VAL A 47 -8.11 -32.46 4.78
N VAL A 48 -7.22 -31.84 4.02
CA VAL A 48 -7.33 -30.45 3.58
C VAL A 48 -7.50 -30.40 2.07
N ILE A 49 -8.48 -29.63 1.60
CA ILE A 49 -8.79 -29.45 0.17
C ILE A 49 -8.57 -27.97 -0.18
N ASP A 50 -7.50 -27.67 -0.88
CA ASP A 50 -7.09 -26.33 -1.27
C ASP A 50 -7.66 -25.93 -2.61
N VAL A 51 -8.71 -25.12 -2.55
CA VAL A 51 -9.40 -24.62 -3.73
C VAL A 51 -8.71 -23.40 -4.36
N THR A 52 -7.61 -22.89 -3.79
CA THR A 52 -6.93 -21.67 -4.27
C THR A 52 -6.30 -21.78 -5.67
N ARG A 53 -6.30 -22.97 -6.27
CA ARG A 53 -5.81 -23.23 -7.62
C ARG A 53 -6.92 -23.45 -8.65
N VAL A 54 -8.19 -23.43 -8.21
CA VAL A 54 -9.34 -23.55 -9.11
C VAL A 54 -9.57 -22.20 -9.81
N PRO A 55 -9.53 -22.13 -11.15
CA PRO A 55 -9.63 -20.88 -11.88
C PRO A 55 -11.04 -20.27 -11.81
N GLY A 56 -11.11 -18.94 -11.87
CA GLY A 56 -12.37 -18.19 -11.99
C GLY A 56 -13.18 -18.05 -10.69
N LEU A 57 -12.64 -18.50 -9.54
CA LEU A 57 -13.33 -18.36 -8.25
C LEU A 57 -13.08 -17.02 -7.55
N ASP A 58 -12.16 -16.19 -8.05
CA ASP A 58 -11.78 -14.88 -7.48
C ASP A 58 -12.34 -13.68 -8.26
N THR A 59 -13.46 -13.89 -8.95
CA THR A 59 -14.09 -12.86 -9.79
C THR A 59 -15.14 -12.04 -9.04
N ILE A 60 -15.20 -10.74 -9.35
CA ILE A 60 -16.27 -9.83 -8.97
C ILE A 60 -17.06 -9.48 -10.23
N THR A 61 -18.35 -9.82 -10.26
CA THR A 61 -19.19 -9.63 -11.47
C THR A 61 -20.52 -8.97 -11.15
N ARG A 62 -21.24 -8.55 -12.19
CA ARG A 62 -22.60 -8.02 -12.10
C ARG A 62 -23.51 -8.82 -13.03
N ASP A 63 -24.66 -9.29 -12.53
CA ASP A 63 -25.61 -10.08 -13.31
C ASP A 63 -26.65 -9.19 -14.05
N THR A 64 -27.58 -9.84 -14.75
CA THR A 64 -28.66 -9.19 -15.49
C THR A 64 -29.73 -8.55 -14.60
N ASP A 65 -29.84 -8.99 -13.35
CA ASP A 65 -30.73 -8.44 -12.33
C ASP A 65 -30.04 -7.33 -11.51
N ASP A 66 -28.92 -6.84 -12.02
CA ASP A 66 -28.11 -5.77 -11.47
C ASP A 66 -27.36 -6.13 -10.18
N ARG A 67 -27.38 -7.38 -9.73
CA ARG A 67 -26.74 -7.81 -8.48
C ARG A 67 -25.23 -7.93 -8.66
N ILE A 68 -24.49 -7.61 -7.61
CA ILE A 68 -23.04 -7.84 -7.51
C ILE A 68 -22.81 -9.23 -6.94
N HIS A 69 -21.90 -9.97 -7.56
CA HIS A 69 -21.48 -11.32 -7.19
C HIS A 69 -20.00 -11.34 -6.80
N LEU A 70 -19.69 -11.94 -5.66
CA LEU A 70 -18.32 -12.22 -5.23
C LEU A 70 -18.10 -13.73 -5.23
N GLY A 71 -17.12 -14.18 -6.01
CA GLY A 71 -16.70 -15.57 -6.02
C GLY A 71 -16.04 -16.02 -4.69
N PRO A 72 -15.88 -17.34 -4.49
CA PRO A 72 -15.42 -17.92 -3.21
C PRO A 72 -14.00 -17.49 -2.80
N LEU A 73 -13.17 -17.16 -3.78
CA LEU A 73 -11.78 -16.76 -3.59
C LEU A 73 -11.56 -15.25 -3.68
N VAL A 74 -12.61 -14.44 -3.85
CA VAL A 74 -12.49 -12.99 -3.80
C VAL A 74 -11.91 -12.57 -2.45
N THR A 75 -10.71 -12.04 -2.49
CA THR A 75 -9.94 -11.60 -1.33
C THR A 75 -10.43 -10.24 -0.83
N HIS A 76 -10.11 -9.91 0.41
CA HIS A 76 -10.43 -8.60 0.95
C HIS A 76 -9.76 -7.46 0.15
N ASN A 77 -8.51 -7.64 -0.31
CA ASN A 77 -7.85 -6.62 -1.14
C ASN A 77 -8.50 -6.48 -2.54
N GLN A 78 -8.98 -7.57 -3.14
CA GLN A 78 -9.72 -7.49 -4.41
C GLN A 78 -11.03 -6.68 -4.29
N VAL A 79 -11.72 -6.78 -3.15
CA VAL A 79 -12.88 -5.92 -2.87
C VAL A 79 -12.50 -4.45 -2.73
N ILE A 80 -11.37 -4.17 -2.07
CA ILE A 80 -10.91 -2.81 -1.83
C ILE A 80 -10.45 -2.13 -3.13
N ALA A 81 -9.80 -2.88 -4.03
CA ALA A 81 -9.33 -2.37 -5.31
C ALA A 81 -10.42 -2.32 -6.40
N SER A 82 -11.57 -2.96 -6.17
CA SER A 82 -12.66 -2.98 -7.14
C SER A 82 -13.43 -1.67 -7.14
N ASP A 83 -13.35 -0.92 -8.24
CA ASP A 83 -14.15 0.31 -8.45
C ASP A 83 -15.65 0.05 -8.29
N LEU A 84 -16.13 -1.11 -8.74
CA LEU A 84 -17.52 -1.53 -8.58
C LEU A 84 -17.89 -1.62 -7.08
N CYS A 85 -17.07 -2.29 -6.26
CA CYS A 85 -17.31 -2.38 -4.82
C CYS A 85 -17.14 -1.03 -4.11
N VAL A 86 -16.14 -0.22 -4.46
CA VAL A 86 -15.91 1.08 -3.82
C VAL A 86 -17.02 2.08 -4.14
N SER A 87 -17.55 2.05 -5.37
CA SER A 87 -18.64 2.94 -5.80
C SER A 87 -20.02 2.44 -5.38
N ARG A 88 -20.31 1.14 -5.51
CA ARG A 88 -21.65 0.55 -5.33
C ARG A 88 -21.80 -0.34 -4.09
N ALA A 89 -20.74 -0.60 -3.33
CA ALA A 89 -20.78 -1.41 -2.11
C ALA A 89 -19.89 -0.81 -1.02
N TYR A 90 -19.86 0.52 -0.91
CA TYR A 90 -18.87 1.25 -0.12
C TYR A 90 -18.68 0.76 1.33
N PRO A 91 -19.74 0.44 2.12
CA PRO A 91 -19.58 -0.12 3.47
C PRO A 91 -18.79 -1.44 3.51
N LEU A 92 -18.91 -2.27 2.47
CA LEU A 92 -18.16 -3.51 2.35
C LEU A 92 -16.68 -3.22 2.08
N ALA A 93 -16.37 -2.30 1.17
CA ALA A 93 -14.99 -1.88 0.91
C ALA A 93 -14.33 -1.29 2.18
N MET A 94 -15.06 -0.47 2.95
CA MET A 94 -14.61 0.05 4.24
C MET A 94 -14.32 -1.05 5.26
N ALA A 95 -15.16 -2.09 5.32
CA ALA A 95 -14.95 -3.22 6.22
C ALA A 95 -13.73 -4.03 5.81
N CYS A 96 -13.61 -4.39 4.53
CA CYS A 96 -12.46 -5.10 4.00
C CYS A 96 -11.15 -4.36 4.28
N CYS A 97 -11.09 -3.04 4.10
CA CYS A 97 -9.88 -2.23 4.36
C CYS A 97 -9.42 -2.26 5.82
N GLN A 98 -10.30 -2.58 6.76
CA GLN A 98 -10.01 -2.65 8.20
C GLN A 98 -9.78 -4.08 8.71
N ILE A 99 -9.73 -5.08 7.81
CA ILE A 99 -9.41 -6.47 8.15
C ILE A 99 -7.89 -6.65 8.16
N GLY A 100 -7.38 -7.23 9.24
CA GLY A 100 -5.98 -7.65 9.39
C GLY A 100 -4.98 -6.60 8.92
N SER A 101 -4.09 -7.04 8.04
CA SER A 101 -3.08 -6.27 7.29
C SER A 101 -3.20 -6.57 5.80
N PRO A 102 -2.52 -5.82 4.90
CA PRO A 102 -2.50 -6.14 3.48
C PRO A 102 -2.14 -7.61 3.18
N GLN A 103 -1.14 -8.19 3.85
CA GLN A 103 -0.74 -9.59 3.68
C GLN A 103 -1.87 -10.57 4.03
N ILE A 104 -2.58 -10.33 5.15
CA ILE A 104 -3.75 -11.14 5.53
C ILE A 104 -4.86 -10.96 4.49
N ARG A 105 -5.09 -9.74 4.00
CA ARG A 105 -6.13 -9.44 3.01
C ARG A 105 -5.83 -9.96 1.61
N ASN A 106 -4.57 -10.29 1.30
CA ASN A 106 -4.16 -10.97 0.07
C ASN A 106 -4.54 -12.45 0.04
N ARG A 107 -4.88 -13.03 1.18
CA ARG A 107 -5.26 -14.45 1.29
C ARG A 107 -6.67 -14.62 1.85
N GLY A 108 -7.03 -13.85 2.87
CA GLY A 108 -8.35 -13.88 3.49
C GLY A 108 -9.44 -13.52 2.48
N THR A 109 -10.39 -14.43 2.29
CA THR A 109 -11.49 -14.28 1.34
C THR A 109 -12.76 -13.85 2.06
N VAL A 110 -13.65 -13.14 1.35
CA VAL A 110 -14.95 -12.76 1.91
C VAL A 110 -15.77 -14.01 2.24
N ALA A 111 -15.76 -15.02 1.38
CA ALA A 111 -16.45 -16.29 1.63
C ALA A 111 -15.90 -17.02 2.87
N GLY A 112 -14.57 -17.10 3.03
CA GLY A 112 -13.95 -17.67 4.22
C GLY A 112 -14.37 -16.90 5.48
N ASN A 113 -14.43 -15.57 5.40
CA ASN A 113 -14.92 -14.72 6.49
C ASN A 113 -16.38 -15.02 6.86
N LEU A 114 -17.26 -15.28 5.88
CA LEU A 114 -18.65 -15.69 6.15
C LEU A 114 -18.73 -17.10 6.74
N VAL A 115 -18.04 -18.08 6.15
CA VAL A 115 -18.07 -19.49 6.57
C VAL A 115 -17.53 -19.68 7.99
N THR A 116 -16.50 -18.92 8.39
CA THR A 116 -16.01 -18.90 9.78
C THR A 116 -17.08 -18.46 10.78
N ALA A 117 -18.04 -17.62 10.35
CA ALA A 117 -19.17 -17.14 11.15
C ALA A 117 -18.80 -16.61 12.55
N SER A 118 -17.62 -16.00 12.69
CA SER A 118 -17.24 -15.32 13.92
C SER A 118 -18.15 -14.09 14.11
N PRO A 119 -18.71 -13.85 15.31
CA PRO A 119 -19.51 -12.65 15.55
C PRO A 119 -18.74 -11.34 15.34
N ALA A 120 -17.40 -11.40 15.40
CA ALA A 120 -16.51 -10.26 15.21
C ALA A 120 -16.01 -10.10 13.76
N ASN A 121 -16.46 -10.94 12.82
CA ASN A 121 -16.09 -10.82 11.42
C ASN A 121 -16.73 -9.59 10.78
N ASP A 122 -15.90 -8.74 10.21
CA ASP A 122 -16.29 -7.39 9.81
C ASP A 122 -17.16 -7.34 8.56
N THR A 123 -16.99 -8.27 7.61
CA THR A 123 -17.73 -8.23 6.32
C THR A 123 -19.19 -8.65 6.44
N ILE A 124 -19.55 -9.42 7.48
CA ILE A 124 -20.92 -9.90 7.68
C ILE A 124 -21.90 -8.73 7.85
N ALA A 125 -21.53 -7.71 8.62
CA ALA A 125 -22.39 -6.54 8.87
C ALA A 125 -22.76 -5.76 7.59
N PRO A 126 -21.81 -5.24 6.79
CA PRO A 126 -22.15 -4.53 5.56
C PRO A 126 -22.85 -5.41 4.53
N LEU A 127 -22.48 -6.69 4.40
CA LEU A 127 -23.19 -7.61 3.48
C LEU A 127 -24.65 -7.81 3.89
N TRP A 128 -24.92 -7.95 5.19
CA TRP A 128 -26.29 -8.03 5.67
C TRP A 128 -27.06 -6.71 5.46
N ALA A 129 -26.38 -5.57 5.61
CA ALA A 129 -26.98 -4.27 5.34
C ALA A 129 -27.27 -4.04 3.85
N LEU A 130 -26.55 -4.74 2.96
CA LEU A 130 -26.77 -4.79 1.50
C LEU A 130 -27.75 -5.91 1.08
N ASP A 131 -28.42 -6.55 2.05
CA ASP A 131 -29.36 -7.66 1.87
C ASP A 131 -28.75 -8.83 1.05
N ALA A 132 -27.50 -9.18 1.37
CA ALA A 132 -26.79 -10.27 0.73
C ALA A 132 -27.42 -11.66 0.96
N SER A 133 -27.16 -12.55 0.00
CA SER A 133 -27.45 -13.99 0.06
C SER A 133 -26.21 -14.78 -0.35
N VAL A 134 -26.12 -16.03 0.09
CA VAL A 134 -25.04 -16.95 -0.28
C VAL A 134 -25.59 -18.14 -1.05
N THR A 135 -24.87 -18.59 -2.08
CA THR A 135 -25.19 -19.82 -2.81
C THR A 135 -24.21 -20.92 -2.41
N LEU A 136 -24.76 -22.04 -1.97
CA LEU A 136 -24.03 -23.25 -1.59
C LEU A 136 -24.19 -24.30 -2.69
N GLN A 137 -23.15 -25.08 -2.95
CA GLN A 137 -23.16 -26.16 -3.94
C GLN A 137 -22.59 -27.44 -3.32
N SER A 138 -23.24 -28.56 -3.61
CA SER A 138 -22.75 -29.92 -3.40
C SER A 138 -23.00 -30.74 -4.67
N LEU A 139 -22.61 -32.02 -4.67
CA LEU A 139 -23.00 -32.97 -5.73
C LEU A 139 -24.52 -33.19 -5.81
N ARG A 140 -25.27 -32.89 -4.73
CA ARG A 140 -26.74 -33.01 -4.71
C ARG A 140 -27.44 -31.85 -5.42
N GLY A 141 -26.74 -30.73 -5.64
CA GLY A 141 -27.30 -29.53 -6.29
C GLY A 141 -26.85 -28.23 -5.62
N LYS A 142 -27.56 -27.15 -5.97
CA LYS A 142 -27.33 -25.80 -5.46
C LYS A 142 -28.51 -25.31 -4.63
N ARG A 143 -28.22 -24.54 -3.57
CA ARG A 143 -29.24 -23.80 -2.81
C ARG A 143 -28.73 -22.41 -2.44
N THR A 144 -29.63 -21.44 -2.41
CA THR A 144 -29.32 -20.06 -2.02
C THR A 144 -30.02 -19.73 -0.71
N LEU A 145 -29.28 -19.17 0.24
CA LEU A 145 -29.75 -18.83 1.58
C LEU A 145 -29.56 -17.34 1.84
N THR A 146 -30.53 -16.72 2.50
CA THR A 146 -30.35 -15.39 3.10
C THR A 146 -29.50 -15.50 4.37
N PHE A 147 -28.99 -14.38 4.87
CA PHE A 147 -28.13 -14.39 6.06
C PHE A 147 -28.83 -14.90 7.33
N ASP A 148 -30.14 -14.67 7.48
CA ASP A 148 -30.94 -15.22 8.58
C ASP A 148 -31.12 -16.75 8.50
N GLN A 149 -31.00 -17.33 7.31
CA GLN A 149 -31.01 -18.77 7.11
C GLN A 149 -29.61 -19.38 7.23
N PHE A 150 -28.57 -18.63 6.82
CA PHE A 150 -27.20 -19.11 6.78
C PHE A 150 -26.49 -19.09 8.14
N PHE A 151 -26.68 -18.04 8.95
CA PHE A 151 -26.02 -17.93 10.26
C PHE A 151 -26.89 -18.51 11.37
N LEU A 152 -26.45 -19.61 11.97
CA LEU A 152 -27.20 -20.34 13.01
C LEU A 152 -26.75 -19.99 14.43
N GLY A 153 -25.53 -19.47 14.58
CA GLY A 153 -24.94 -19.14 15.87
C GLY A 153 -23.48 -18.71 15.74
N ALA A 154 -22.82 -18.52 16.89
CA ALA A 154 -21.40 -18.16 16.91
C ALA A 154 -20.56 -19.28 16.29
N ARG A 155 -19.91 -18.99 15.16
CA ARG A 155 -19.11 -19.94 14.38
C ARG A 155 -19.90 -21.16 13.88
N GLN A 156 -21.21 -20.98 13.67
CA GLN A 156 -22.13 -22.00 13.20
C GLN A 156 -22.90 -21.47 12.00
N THR A 157 -22.82 -22.20 10.88
CA THR A 157 -23.53 -21.90 9.64
C THR A 157 -24.43 -23.06 9.23
N ALA A 158 -25.32 -22.82 8.27
CA ALA A 158 -26.13 -23.84 7.62
C ALA A 158 -25.39 -24.58 6.49
N LEU A 159 -24.06 -24.49 6.42
CA LEU A 159 -23.25 -25.19 5.44
C LEU A 159 -23.16 -26.68 5.82
N ASP A 160 -23.61 -27.57 4.94
CA ASP A 160 -23.46 -29.02 5.14
C ASP A 160 -22.00 -29.45 4.88
N GLU A 161 -21.62 -30.63 5.36
CA GLU A 161 -20.24 -31.13 5.30
C GLU A 161 -19.70 -31.31 3.88
N ASP A 162 -20.58 -31.57 2.92
CA ASP A 162 -20.24 -31.75 1.50
C ASP A 162 -20.54 -30.52 0.63
N GLU A 163 -20.84 -29.37 1.26
CA GLU A 163 -21.13 -28.13 0.56
C GLU A 163 -19.95 -27.17 0.53
N MET A 164 -19.85 -26.44 -0.58
CA MET A 164 -18.97 -25.30 -0.77
C MET A 164 -19.80 -24.03 -0.99
N LEU A 165 -19.40 -22.93 -0.35
CA LEU A 165 -19.96 -21.60 -0.68
C LEU A 165 -19.40 -21.16 -2.03
N MET A 166 -20.28 -21.00 -3.01
CA MET A 166 -19.93 -20.71 -4.41
C MET A 166 -20.13 -19.26 -4.83
N ASP A 167 -21.01 -18.52 -4.17
CA ASP A 167 -21.30 -17.14 -4.55
C ASP A 167 -21.86 -16.34 -3.38
N ILE A 168 -21.52 -15.06 -3.33
CA ILE A 168 -22.10 -14.06 -2.44
C ILE A 168 -22.74 -12.98 -3.32
N ALA A 169 -24.06 -12.90 -3.31
CA ALA A 169 -24.81 -11.99 -4.16
C ALA A 169 -25.53 -10.92 -3.35
N PHE A 170 -25.40 -9.64 -3.72
CA PHE A 170 -26.09 -8.53 -3.06
C PHE A 170 -26.46 -7.41 -4.03
N SER A 171 -27.41 -6.55 -3.65
CA SER A 171 -27.81 -5.42 -4.49
C SER A 171 -26.78 -4.30 -4.42
N PRO A 172 -26.39 -3.69 -5.55
CA PRO A 172 -25.57 -2.49 -5.53
C PRO A 172 -26.34 -1.33 -4.89
N MET A 173 -25.60 -0.42 -4.27
CA MET A 173 -26.16 0.82 -3.76
C MET A 173 -26.60 1.73 -4.92
N SER A 174 -27.84 2.19 -4.85
CA SER A 174 -28.40 3.19 -5.76
C SER A 174 -27.86 4.60 -5.44
N GLU A 175 -28.05 5.56 -6.35
CA GLU A 175 -27.55 6.94 -6.17
C GLU A 175 -28.17 7.68 -4.99
N ASN A 176 -29.41 7.31 -4.62
CA ASN A 176 -30.09 7.85 -3.45
C ASN A 176 -29.81 7.03 -2.17
N GLN A 177 -28.89 6.07 -2.21
CA GLN A 177 -28.44 5.32 -1.05
C GLN A 177 -27.09 5.84 -0.56
N ARG A 178 -27.00 6.00 0.76
CA ARG A 178 -25.74 6.28 1.45
C ARG A 178 -25.47 5.17 2.45
N GLY A 179 -24.20 4.84 2.62
CA GLY A 179 -23.79 3.69 3.42
C GLY A 179 -22.45 3.90 4.08
N VAL A 180 -22.31 3.38 5.30
CA VAL A 180 -21.08 3.47 6.08
C VAL A 180 -20.85 2.21 6.91
N PHE A 181 -19.58 1.88 7.14
CA PHE A 181 -19.16 0.88 8.11
C PHE A 181 -18.17 1.49 9.10
N LEU A 182 -18.45 1.34 10.40
CA LEU A 182 -17.58 1.82 11.48
C LEU A 182 -17.23 0.67 12.43
N LYS A 183 -15.94 0.54 12.73
CA LYS A 183 -15.40 -0.47 13.63
C LYS A 183 -14.71 0.19 14.81
N MET A 184 -14.91 -0.37 16.00
CA MET A 184 -14.09 -0.07 17.17
C MET A 184 -13.22 -1.27 17.49
N GLY A 185 -11.91 -1.07 17.49
CA GLY A 185 -10.91 -2.03 17.97
C GLY A 185 -10.07 -1.44 19.10
N LEU A 186 -9.20 -2.26 19.70
CA LEU A 186 -8.25 -1.81 20.72
C LEU A 186 -7.00 -1.11 20.13
N ARG A 187 -6.77 -1.27 18.83
CA ARG A 187 -5.68 -0.67 18.06
C ARG A 187 -6.19 -0.23 16.68
N ARG A 188 -5.42 0.60 15.97
CA ARG A 188 -5.83 1.19 14.68
C ARG A 188 -5.78 0.21 13.50
N ALA A 189 -4.90 -0.79 13.55
CA ALA A 189 -4.75 -1.84 12.54
C ALA A 189 -4.65 -3.20 13.21
N GLN A 190 -4.93 -4.29 12.47
CA GLN A 190 -4.93 -5.66 13.00
C GLN A 190 -5.78 -5.84 14.27
N ALA A 191 -6.84 -5.07 14.45
CA ALA A 191 -7.70 -5.18 15.63
C ALA A 191 -8.91 -6.08 15.34
N ILE A 192 -9.21 -7.01 16.25
CA ILE A 192 -10.52 -7.65 16.27
C ILE A 192 -11.55 -6.64 16.79
N ALA A 193 -12.73 -6.58 16.17
CA ALA A 193 -13.78 -5.66 16.56
C ALA A 193 -14.24 -5.89 18.01
N VAL A 194 -14.17 -4.85 18.84
CA VAL A 194 -14.95 -4.74 20.09
C VAL A 194 -16.42 -4.61 19.72
N ILE A 195 -16.73 -3.75 18.75
CA ILE A 195 -18.02 -3.65 18.07
C ILE A 195 -17.79 -3.25 16.61
N ASN A 196 -18.76 -3.52 15.74
CA ASN A 196 -18.87 -2.83 14.47
C ASN A 196 -20.34 -2.50 14.15
N VAL A 197 -20.54 -1.46 13.34
CA VAL A 197 -21.85 -1.00 12.89
C VAL A 197 -21.77 -0.76 11.39
N ALA A 198 -22.70 -1.32 10.64
CA ALA A 198 -22.94 -0.92 9.25
C ALA A 198 -24.34 -0.33 9.11
N ALA A 199 -24.46 0.74 8.35
CA ALA A 199 -25.74 1.38 8.05
C ALA A 199 -25.83 1.63 6.54
N VAL A 200 -26.96 1.29 5.94
CA VAL A 200 -27.31 1.64 4.55
C VAL A 200 -28.71 2.24 4.58
N LEU A 201 -28.81 3.52 4.18
CA LEU A 201 -30.06 4.28 4.18
C LEU A 201 -30.38 4.71 2.75
N THR A 202 -31.63 4.50 2.34
CA THR A 202 -32.19 5.07 1.11
C THR A 202 -32.93 6.35 1.45
N PHE A 203 -32.69 7.39 0.67
CA PHE A 203 -33.33 8.69 0.85
C PHE A 203 -34.29 8.98 -0.30
N ASP A 204 -35.44 9.55 0.04
CA ASP A 204 -36.35 10.22 -0.87
C ASP A 204 -36.36 11.71 -0.50
N GLY A 205 -35.59 12.49 -1.25
CA GLY A 205 -35.17 13.83 -0.83
C GLY A 205 -34.38 13.77 0.50
N GLY A 206 -34.91 14.40 1.54
CA GLY A 206 -34.29 14.40 2.88
C GLY A 206 -34.87 13.36 3.85
N VAL A 207 -35.81 12.53 3.40
CA VAL A 207 -36.54 11.56 4.23
C VAL A 207 -36.00 10.16 3.98
N VAL A 208 -35.81 9.37 5.04
CA VAL A 208 -35.36 7.98 4.92
C VAL A 208 -36.54 7.11 4.45
N SER A 209 -36.43 6.50 3.28
CA SER A 209 -37.46 5.59 2.72
C SER A 209 -37.18 4.12 3.04
N ARG A 210 -35.90 3.75 3.24
CA ARG A 210 -35.48 2.41 3.67
C ARG A 210 -34.25 2.53 4.56
N ALA A 211 -34.23 1.75 5.63
CA ALA A 211 -33.09 1.66 6.56
C ALA A 211 -32.63 0.21 6.75
N ARG A 212 -31.31 0.04 6.78
CA ARG A 212 -30.61 -1.17 7.20
C ARG A 212 -29.55 -0.79 8.21
N LEU A 213 -29.61 -1.37 9.40
CA LEU A 213 -28.69 -1.10 10.49
C LEU A 213 -28.28 -2.42 11.14
N THR A 214 -27.03 -2.80 10.95
CA THR A 214 -26.48 -4.09 11.39
C THR A 214 -25.38 -3.88 12.43
N LEU A 215 -25.34 -4.75 13.43
CA LEU A 215 -24.42 -4.67 14.56
C LEU A 215 -23.63 -5.98 14.67
N GLY A 216 -22.29 -5.89 14.69
CA GLY A 216 -21.40 -7.03 14.90
C GLY A 216 -20.62 -6.96 16.21
N SER A 217 -20.12 -8.11 16.65
CA SER A 217 -19.43 -8.35 17.93
C SER A 217 -20.27 -8.02 19.18
N VAL A 218 -21.60 -7.95 19.05
CA VAL A 218 -22.52 -7.57 20.14
C VAL A 218 -23.70 -8.50 20.35
N ALA A 219 -23.60 -9.71 19.79
CA ALA A 219 -24.52 -10.83 19.98
C ALA A 219 -23.84 -12.12 19.48
N PRO A 220 -24.43 -13.32 19.68
CA PRO A 220 -23.90 -14.58 19.15
C PRO A 220 -23.78 -14.64 17.63
N THR A 221 -24.50 -13.81 16.90
CA THR A 221 -24.32 -13.55 15.46
C THR A 221 -24.35 -12.05 15.25
N VAL A 222 -23.96 -11.59 14.06
CA VAL A 222 -24.36 -10.25 13.61
C VAL A 222 -25.89 -10.17 13.65
N LEU A 223 -26.45 -8.99 13.91
CA LEU A 223 -27.90 -8.81 13.92
C LEU A 223 -28.31 -7.50 13.28
N ARG A 224 -29.58 -7.43 12.87
CA ARG A 224 -30.24 -6.20 12.43
C ARG A 224 -30.99 -5.54 13.58
N ALA A 225 -30.74 -4.26 13.80
CA ALA A 225 -31.48 -3.44 14.76
C ALA A 225 -32.83 -3.01 14.17
N ARG A 226 -33.74 -3.97 13.96
CA ARG A 226 -35.00 -3.79 13.22
C ARG A 226 -35.89 -2.68 13.78
N GLU A 227 -35.94 -2.50 15.09
CA GLU A 227 -36.70 -1.41 15.72
C GLU A 227 -36.11 -0.03 15.39
N ALA A 228 -34.77 0.08 15.37
CA ALA A 228 -34.10 1.30 14.96
C ALA A 228 -34.33 1.60 13.47
N GLU A 229 -34.28 0.58 12.60
CA GLU A 229 -34.59 0.70 11.18
C GLU A 229 -36.02 1.20 10.96
N ALA A 230 -37.01 0.57 11.60
CA ALA A 230 -38.42 0.95 11.50
C ALA A 230 -38.67 2.38 11.99
N MET A 231 -37.97 2.79 13.05
CA MET A 231 -38.08 4.15 13.60
C MET A 231 -37.53 5.22 12.65
N LEU A 232 -36.48 4.91 11.87
CA LEU A 232 -35.88 5.82 10.90
C LEU A 232 -36.75 6.05 9.66
N VAL A 233 -37.46 5.03 9.18
CA VAL A 233 -38.28 5.11 7.97
C VAL A 233 -39.39 6.16 8.13
N GLY A 234 -39.53 7.02 7.11
CA GLY A 234 -40.49 8.13 7.08
C GLY A 234 -40.02 9.39 7.82
N LYS A 235 -38.80 9.43 8.35
CA LYS A 235 -38.25 10.58 9.07
C LYS A 235 -37.07 11.23 8.34
N ARG A 236 -36.85 12.52 8.61
CA ARG A 236 -35.60 13.20 8.28
C ARG A 236 -34.57 12.89 9.35
N LEU A 237 -33.30 12.81 8.96
CA LEU A 237 -32.23 12.72 9.94
C LEU A 237 -32.02 14.08 10.61
N ASP A 238 -31.99 14.05 11.93
CA ASP A 238 -31.58 15.15 12.80
C ASP A 238 -31.00 14.55 14.09
N GLU A 239 -30.46 15.40 14.96
CA GLU A 239 -29.86 14.95 16.21
C GLU A 239 -30.84 14.19 17.14
N ALA A 240 -32.14 14.51 17.11
CA ALA A 240 -33.13 13.82 17.93
C ALA A 240 -33.39 12.39 17.42
N THR A 241 -33.63 12.27 16.13
CA THR A 241 -33.88 11.01 15.41
C THR A 241 -32.65 10.11 15.47
N ILE A 242 -31.45 10.67 15.28
CA ILE A 242 -30.18 9.93 15.41
C ILE A 242 -30.00 9.37 16.82
N ARG A 243 -30.24 10.19 17.86
CA ARG A 243 -30.14 9.71 19.25
C ARG A 243 -31.15 8.60 19.54
N GLN A 244 -32.38 8.71 19.04
CA GLN A 244 -33.40 7.68 19.23
C GLN A 244 -33.02 6.36 18.54
N ALA A 245 -32.56 6.42 17.29
CA ALA A 245 -32.10 5.23 16.56
C ALA A 245 -30.93 4.55 17.27
N ALA A 246 -29.98 5.34 17.75
CA ALA A 246 -28.83 4.87 18.50
C ALA A 246 -29.19 4.18 19.82
N GLN A 247 -30.24 4.65 20.50
CA GLN A 247 -30.75 4.00 21.71
C GLN A 247 -31.39 2.64 21.39
N LEU A 248 -32.25 2.59 20.37
CA LEU A 248 -32.88 1.34 19.91
C LEU A 248 -31.84 0.31 19.44
N ALA A 249 -30.80 0.75 18.73
CA ALA A 249 -29.69 -0.12 18.34
C ALA A 249 -28.95 -0.70 19.54
N ALA A 250 -28.71 0.09 20.59
CA ALA A 250 -28.09 -0.39 21.82
C ALA A 250 -28.98 -1.36 22.61
N GLN A 251 -30.31 -1.22 22.52
CA GLN A 251 -31.28 -2.14 23.14
C GLN A 251 -31.32 -3.50 22.41
N ALA A 252 -31.11 -3.50 21.08
CA ALA A 252 -31.01 -4.73 20.30
C ALA A 252 -29.73 -5.54 20.59
N ALA A 253 -28.70 -4.91 21.15
CA ALA A 253 -27.41 -5.55 21.44
C ALA A 253 -27.46 -6.42 22.71
N SER A 254 -26.96 -7.65 22.61
CA SER A 254 -26.82 -8.60 23.72
C SER A 254 -25.37 -9.14 23.84
N PRO A 255 -24.38 -8.27 24.14
CA PRO A 255 -22.98 -8.66 24.21
C PRO A 255 -22.63 -9.44 25.48
N ILE A 256 -21.56 -10.23 25.38
CA ILE A 256 -20.87 -10.88 26.51
C ILE A 256 -19.73 -9.99 27.05
N ASP A 257 -19.27 -10.30 28.27
CA ASP A 257 -18.00 -9.80 28.79
C ASP A 257 -16.84 -10.64 28.22
N ASP A 258 -15.74 -10.00 27.84
CA ASP A 258 -14.49 -10.69 27.50
C ASP A 258 -13.26 -9.77 27.68
N ILE A 259 -12.08 -10.26 27.29
CA ILE A 259 -10.81 -9.54 27.35
C ILE A 259 -10.79 -8.23 26.54
N ARG A 260 -11.66 -8.09 25.54
CA ARG A 260 -11.70 -6.91 24.67
C ARG A 260 -12.50 -5.79 25.30
N ALA A 261 -13.66 -6.09 25.89
CA ALA A 261 -14.43 -5.13 26.68
C ALA A 261 -15.60 -5.78 27.44
N PRO A 262 -16.04 -5.17 28.57
CA PRO A 262 -17.29 -5.54 29.24
C PRO A 262 -18.54 -5.33 28.37
N ALA A 263 -19.57 -6.16 28.57
CA ALA A 263 -20.87 -6.10 27.91
C ALA A 263 -21.54 -4.73 28.06
N ALA A 264 -21.50 -4.15 29.26
CA ALA A 264 -22.06 -2.81 29.51
C ALA A 264 -21.37 -1.73 28.67
N TYR A 265 -20.04 -1.82 28.51
CA TYR A 265 -19.28 -0.92 27.66
C TYR A 265 -19.67 -1.11 26.19
N ARG A 266 -19.72 -2.34 25.70
CA ARG A 266 -20.14 -2.66 24.32
C ARG A 266 -21.51 -2.06 23.99
N ARG A 267 -22.53 -2.24 24.87
CA ARG A 267 -23.87 -1.63 24.66
C ARG A 267 -23.80 -0.11 24.57
N ARG A 268 -23.02 0.54 25.43
CA ARG A 268 -22.85 2.00 25.39
C ARG A 268 -22.19 2.44 24.08
N ILE A 269 -21.15 1.73 23.64
CA ILE A 269 -20.41 2.05 22.42
C ILE A 269 -21.26 1.80 21.17
N VAL A 270 -22.15 0.80 21.15
CA VAL A 270 -23.13 0.61 20.06
C VAL A 270 -23.95 1.88 19.84
N SER A 271 -24.45 2.50 20.90
CA SER A 271 -25.19 3.77 20.79
C SER A 271 -24.30 4.87 20.19
N VAL A 272 -23.07 5.01 20.67
CA VAL A 272 -22.13 6.04 20.18
C VAL A 272 -21.79 5.85 18.70
N TYR A 273 -21.45 4.62 18.28
CA TYR A 273 -21.05 4.33 16.90
C TYR A 273 -22.23 4.33 15.94
N THR A 274 -23.41 3.91 16.37
CA THR A 274 -24.65 4.08 15.59
C THR A 274 -24.91 5.56 15.33
N ALA A 275 -24.81 6.40 16.37
CA ALA A 275 -25.00 7.83 16.20
C ALA A 275 -23.93 8.46 15.29
N ARG A 276 -22.68 8.00 15.35
CA ARG A 276 -21.61 8.46 14.43
C ARG A 276 -21.89 8.05 12.99
N ALA A 277 -22.28 6.80 12.76
CA ALA A 277 -22.62 6.29 11.44
C ALA A 277 -23.76 7.12 10.82
N LEU A 278 -24.86 7.30 11.55
CA LEU A 278 -26.00 8.07 11.06
C LEU A 278 -25.67 9.56 10.84
N ARG A 279 -24.80 10.16 11.66
CA ARG A 279 -24.32 11.53 11.43
C ARG A 279 -23.48 11.65 10.17
N GLN A 280 -22.60 10.67 9.89
CA GLN A 280 -21.82 10.68 8.65
C GLN A 280 -22.74 10.64 7.43
N LEU A 281 -23.73 9.74 7.45
CA LEU A 281 -24.72 9.66 6.38
C LEU A 281 -25.56 10.93 6.25
N TRP A 282 -25.93 11.56 7.37
CA TRP A 282 -26.68 12.82 7.38
C TRP A 282 -25.88 14.00 6.82
N GLN A 283 -24.59 14.06 7.13
CA GLN A 283 -23.68 15.14 6.75
C GLN A 283 -22.95 14.87 5.42
N GLU A 284 -23.12 13.69 4.83
CA GLU A 284 -22.48 13.27 3.57
C GLU A 284 -20.94 13.24 3.67
N THR A 285 -20.44 12.81 4.84
CA THR A 285 -19.00 12.77 5.17
C THR A 285 -18.45 11.35 5.23
N GLU A 286 -19.24 10.34 4.84
CA GLU A 286 -18.82 8.93 4.92
C GLU A 286 -17.58 8.62 4.06
N ARG A 287 -17.33 9.39 3.00
CA ARG A 287 -16.20 9.19 2.08
C ARG A 287 -14.95 10.01 2.41
N ASP A 288 -15.00 10.95 3.36
CA ASP A 288 -13.92 11.91 3.65
C ASP A 288 -12.56 11.26 3.97
N LYS A 289 -12.58 10.03 4.49
CA LYS A 289 -11.38 9.30 4.94
C LYS A 289 -10.98 8.16 4.02
N TRP A 290 -11.60 8.03 2.85
CA TRP A 290 -11.23 7.01 1.89
C TRP A 290 -9.93 7.38 1.19
N THR A 291 -8.94 6.50 1.24
CA THR A 291 -7.72 6.63 0.45
C THR A 291 -7.98 6.07 -0.94
N GLN A 292 -7.80 6.90 -1.97
CA GLN A 292 -7.76 6.42 -3.35
C GLN A 292 -6.52 5.55 -3.54
N ASN A 293 -6.68 4.39 -4.18
CA ASN A 293 -5.62 3.41 -4.40
C ASN A 293 -4.87 2.98 -3.11
N PRO A 294 -5.52 2.22 -2.21
CA PRO A 294 -4.89 1.76 -0.98
C PRO A 294 -3.84 0.65 -1.24
N ALA A 295 -2.74 0.69 -0.49
CA ALA A 295 -1.65 -0.28 -0.61
C ALA A 295 -2.11 -1.73 -0.35
N CYS A 296 -1.96 -2.58 -1.37
CA CYS A 296 -2.42 -3.97 -1.34
C CYS A 296 -1.28 -4.98 -1.20
N LEU A 297 -0.05 -4.63 -1.57
CA LEU A 297 1.13 -5.52 -1.57
C LEU A 297 0.98 -6.70 -2.55
N TRP A 298 0.45 -6.42 -3.74
CA TRP A 298 0.36 -7.27 -4.92
C TRP A 298 1.56 -7.20 -5.87
N GLY A 299 2.43 -6.20 -5.71
CA GLY A 299 3.44 -5.89 -6.71
C GLY A 299 2.78 -5.70 -8.08
N LYS A 300 3.23 -6.45 -9.09
CA LYS A 300 2.78 -6.30 -10.49
C LYS A 300 1.65 -7.24 -10.91
N THR A 301 1.02 -7.94 -9.96
CA THR A 301 0.09 -9.06 -10.24
C THR A 301 -1.38 -8.66 -10.33
N ASN A 302 -1.71 -7.41 -10.02
CA ASN A 302 -3.10 -6.93 -9.86
C ASN A 302 -3.95 -7.81 -8.90
N GLY A 303 -3.31 -8.51 -7.96
CA GLY A 303 -4.00 -9.26 -6.92
C GLY A 303 -4.54 -10.64 -7.32
N HIS A 304 -4.10 -11.18 -8.46
CA HIS A 304 -4.52 -12.49 -8.95
C HIS A 304 -3.38 -13.51 -8.86
N PHE A 305 -3.66 -14.65 -8.24
CA PHE A 305 -2.75 -15.79 -8.26
C PHE A 305 -2.91 -16.58 -9.57
N PRO A 306 -1.83 -17.02 -10.22
CA PRO A 306 -1.91 -17.70 -11.50
C PRO A 306 -2.31 -19.19 -11.31
N PRO A 307 -3.20 -19.74 -12.16
CA PRO A 307 -3.65 -21.14 -12.06
C PRO A 307 -2.63 -22.09 -12.70
N ASN A 308 -1.47 -22.31 -12.06
CA ASN A 308 -0.38 -23.08 -12.69
C ASN A 308 -0.49 -24.62 -12.51
N LEU A 309 -1.67 -25.15 -12.18
CA LEU A 309 -1.87 -26.61 -12.11
C LEU A 309 -2.78 -27.07 -13.26
N THR A 310 -2.36 -28.11 -13.98
CA THR A 310 -3.13 -28.72 -15.07
C THR A 310 -4.04 -29.86 -14.59
N GLU A 311 -3.70 -30.49 -13.48
CA GLU A 311 -4.44 -31.60 -12.87
C GLU A 311 -4.40 -31.50 -11.34
N MET A 312 -5.36 -32.16 -10.68
CA MET A 312 -5.38 -32.24 -9.22
C MET A 312 -4.11 -32.91 -8.68
N VAL A 313 -3.50 -32.30 -7.65
CA VAL A 313 -2.33 -32.87 -6.97
C VAL A 313 -2.69 -33.32 -5.56
N HIS A 314 -2.21 -34.49 -5.14
CA HIS A 314 -2.38 -35.04 -3.79
C HIS A 314 -1.03 -35.17 -3.09
N HIS A 315 -0.87 -34.50 -1.95
CA HIS A 315 0.30 -34.59 -1.10
C HIS A 315 -0.06 -35.30 0.22
N PRO A 316 0.26 -36.59 0.37
CA PRO A 316 0.15 -37.28 1.65
C PRO A 316 1.32 -36.91 2.59
N THR A 317 1.08 -36.90 3.89
CA THR A 317 2.09 -36.56 4.92
C THR A 317 3.27 -37.53 4.95
N GLY A 318 3.10 -38.78 4.46
CA GLY A 318 4.18 -39.76 4.33
C GLY A 318 5.33 -39.38 3.39
N GLY A 319 5.29 -38.19 2.78
CA GLY A 319 6.42 -37.58 2.06
C GLY A 319 6.75 -38.24 0.72
N GLN A 320 5.87 -39.09 0.20
CA GLN A 320 6.09 -39.82 -1.06
C GLN A 320 5.99 -38.92 -2.29
N VAL A 321 5.09 -37.94 -2.26
CA VAL A 321 4.90 -36.95 -3.33
C VAL A 321 5.64 -35.67 -2.93
N PRO A 322 6.64 -35.22 -3.71
CA PRO A 322 7.40 -34.03 -3.39
C PRO A 322 6.65 -32.74 -3.73
N ILE A 323 7.00 -31.66 -3.03
CA ILE A 323 6.64 -30.30 -3.39
C ILE A 323 7.69 -29.79 -4.38
N MET A 324 7.27 -29.46 -5.60
CA MET A 324 8.13 -28.90 -6.65
C MET A 324 7.83 -27.42 -6.81
N THR A 325 8.80 -26.55 -6.57
CA THR A 325 8.59 -25.09 -6.51
C THR A 325 9.84 -24.32 -6.96
N THR A 326 9.66 -23.05 -7.31
CA THR A 326 10.78 -22.13 -7.57
C THR A 326 10.88 -21.16 -6.41
N VAL A 327 12.06 -21.06 -5.78
CA VAL A 327 12.33 -20.09 -4.70
C VAL A 327 13.48 -19.19 -5.11
N SER A 328 13.21 -17.89 -5.22
CA SER A 328 14.17 -16.83 -5.59
C SER A 328 14.96 -17.19 -6.87
N GLY A 329 14.24 -17.67 -7.88
CA GLY A 329 14.79 -18.07 -9.19
C GLY A 329 15.43 -19.47 -9.24
N GLN A 330 15.51 -20.20 -8.11
CA GLN A 330 16.07 -21.55 -8.06
C GLN A 330 14.98 -22.62 -7.93
N HIS A 331 15.10 -23.72 -8.66
CA HIS A 331 14.15 -24.84 -8.59
C HIS A 331 14.48 -25.78 -7.43
N TYR A 332 13.45 -26.16 -6.68
CA TYR A 332 13.53 -27.08 -5.55
C TYR A 332 12.55 -28.24 -5.70
N THR A 333 12.96 -29.42 -5.24
CA THR A 333 12.12 -30.61 -5.06
C THR A 333 12.25 -31.06 -3.62
N ILE A 334 11.20 -30.88 -2.81
CA ILE A 334 11.23 -31.08 -1.37
C ILE A 334 10.37 -32.28 -0.98
N TYR A 335 10.93 -33.24 -0.25
CA TYR A 335 10.22 -34.38 0.32
C TYR A 335 9.97 -34.19 1.82
N GLY A 336 8.87 -34.74 2.34
CA GLY A 336 8.62 -34.79 3.79
C GLY A 336 8.16 -33.48 4.44
N ALA A 337 7.85 -32.44 3.67
CA ALA A 337 7.36 -31.14 4.18
C ALA A 337 5.84 -30.95 4.02
N ASN A 338 5.10 -32.00 3.64
CA ASN A 338 3.71 -31.91 3.19
C ASN A 338 2.71 -31.51 4.28
N ASP A 339 3.09 -31.60 5.57
CA ASP A 339 2.23 -31.29 6.72
C ASP A 339 2.66 -30.03 7.47
N LYS A 340 3.60 -29.26 6.88
CA LYS A 340 4.19 -28.04 7.43
C LYS A 340 3.54 -26.78 6.85
N SER A 341 3.86 -25.63 7.45
CA SER A 341 3.64 -24.34 6.82
C SER A 341 4.74 -24.04 5.81
N LEU A 342 4.47 -23.15 4.86
CA LEU A 342 5.45 -22.67 3.89
C LEU A 342 6.66 -22.08 4.61
N LEU A 343 6.45 -21.33 5.70
CA LEU A 343 7.54 -20.80 6.50
C LEU A 343 8.50 -21.90 7.00
N ARG A 344 7.95 -23.01 7.52
CA ARG A 344 8.76 -24.11 8.02
C ARG A 344 9.47 -24.84 6.88
N LEU A 345 8.81 -25.03 5.73
CA LEU A 345 9.45 -25.58 4.52
C LEU A 345 10.67 -24.74 4.11
N LEU A 346 10.51 -23.42 3.99
CA LEU A 346 11.60 -22.52 3.61
C LEU A 346 12.78 -22.58 4.58
N ARG A 347 12.49 -22.60 5.88
CA ARG A 347 13.52 -22.51 6.94
C ARG A 347 14.20 -23.84 7.24
N GLU A 348 13.43 -24.92 7.35
CA GLU A 348 13.89 -26.21 7.87
C GLU A 348 14.33 -27.16 6.76
N ASP A 349 13.65 -27.11 5.60
CA ASP A 349 13.88 -28.07 4.52
C ASP A 349 14.72 -27.47 3.38
N ILE A 350 14.56 -26.16 3.08
CA ILE A 350 15.39 -25.45 2.10
C ILE A 350 16.61 -24.77 2.76
N GLY A 351 16.47 -24.28 4.00
CA GLY A 351 17.54 -23.59 4.72
C GLY A 351 17.58 -22.06 4.53
N LEU A 352 16.57 -21.47 3.89
CA LEU A 352 16.41 -20.01 3.76
C LEU A 352 15.73 -19.46 5.01
N THR A 353 16.53 -18.88 5.91
CA THR A 353 16.09 -18.53 7.26
C THR A 353 15.75 -17.05 7.45
N GLY A 354 15.77 -16.25 6.39
CA GLY A 354 15.51 -14.82 6.40
C GLY A 354 14.08 -14.49 6.84
N ALA A 355 13.08 -15.19 6.30
CA ALA A 355 11.71 -15.15 6.83
C ALA A 355 11.67 -15.74 8.25
N LYS A 356 11.12 -15.00 9.22
CA LYS A 356 11.17 -15.37 10.65
C LYS A 356 9.81 -15.79 11.20
N GLU A 357 9.83 -16.76 12.11
CA GLU A 357 8.65 -17.16 12.88
C GLU A 357 8.50 -16.29 14.14
N GLY A 358 7.79 -15.17 14.01
CA GLY A 358 7.48 -14.29 15.13
C GLY A 358 6.27 -14.75 15.94
N CYS A 359 5.07 -14.34 15.51
CA CYS A 359 3.81 -14.69 16.19
C CYS A 359 3.18 -16.02 15.75
N ALA A 360 3.57 -16.54 14.57
CA ALA A 360 2.96 -17.72 13.93
C ALA A 360 1.44 -17.63 13.61
N GLU A 361 0.85 -16.43 13.75
CA GLU A 361 -0.59 -16.14 13.57
C GLU A 361 -0.85 -15.12 12.45
N GLY A 362 0.19 -14.69 11.72
CA GLY A 362 0.09 -13.68 10.65
C GLY A 362 -0.10 -12.23 11.14
N GLU A 363 0.10 -11.94 12.42
CA GLU A 363 0.04 -10.57 12.94
C GLU A 363 1.36 -9.80 12.73
N CYS A 364 2.51 -10.41 12.96
CA CYS A 364 3.76 -9.64 13.04
C CYS A 364 4.44 -9.33 11.70
N GLY A 365 4.06 -10.01 10.61
CA GLY A 365 4.64 -9.84 9.27
C GLY A 365 6.09 -10.29 9.09
N ALA A 366 6.78 -10.76 10.14
CA ALA A 366 8.19 -11.16 10.07
C ALA A 366 8.45 -12.35 9.12
N CYS A 367 7.40 -13.10 8.77
CA CYS A 367 7.43 -14.20 7.81
C CYS A 367 6.98 -13.80 6.40
N THR A 368 6.90 -12.51 6.09
CA THR A 368 6.46 -12.03 4.77
C THR A 368 7.39 -12.58 3.68
N VAL A 369 6.78 -13.18 2.67
CA VAL A 369 7.41 -13.60 1.40
C VAL A 369 6.48 -13.20 0.26
N TRP A 370 6.96 -13.21 -0.97
CA TRP A 370 6.07 -13.10 -2.13
C TRP A 370 5.74 -14.49 -2.64
N LEU A 371 4.46 -14.82 -2.72
CA LEU A 371 3.95 -16.05 -3.33
C LEU A 371 3.27 -15.66 -4.64
N ASP A 372 3.79 -16.18 -5.75
CA ASP A 372 3.38 -15.83 -7.11
C ASP A 372 3.31 -14.30 -7.32
N GLY A 373 4.27 -13.57 -6.77
CA GLY A 373 4.38 -12.09 -6.85
C GLY A 373 3.59 -11.30 -5.80
N ILE A 374 2.75 -11.95 -4.97
CA ILE A 374 1.91 -11.28 -3.96
C ILE A 374 2.51 -11.46 -2.56
N ALA A 375 2.59 -10.38 -1.77
CA ALA A 375 3.09 -10.46 -0.39
C ALA A 375 2.10 -11.17 0.54
N VAL A 376 2.57 -12.23 1.21
CA VAL A 376 1.76 -13.08 2.10
C VAL A 376 2.53 -13.47 3.37
N ASP A 377 1.78 -13.81 4.42
CA ASP A 377 2.34 -14.38 5.64
C ASP A 377 2.58 -15.89 5.49
N SER A 378 3.80 -16.29 5.13
CA SER A 378 4.16 -17.71 4.90
C SER A 378 3.87 -18.65 6.08
N CYS A 379 3.73 -18.13 7.30
CA CYS A 379 3.38 -18.93 8.47
C CYS A 379 1.93 -19.46 8.44
N LEU A 380 1.05 -18.87 7.62
CA LEU A 380 -0.36 -19.24 7.44
C LEU A 380 -0.62 -19.98 6.13
N ILE A 381 0.41 -20.23 5.32
CA ILE A 381 0.28 -20.93 4.04
C ILE A 381 0.69 -22.39 4.26
N PRO A 382 -0.12 -23.38 3.87
CA PRO A 382 0.32 -24.78 3.81
C PRO A 382 1.50 -24.94 2.86
N ALA A 383 2.52 -25.69 3.26
CA ALA A 383 3.68 -25.98 2.41
C ALA A 383 3.30 -26.59 1.04
N PRO A 384 2.33 -27.53 0.93
CA PRO A 384 1.89 -28.05 -0.37
C PRO A 384 1.40 -27.00 -1.38
N ARG A 385 0.92 -25.83 -0.92
CA ARG A 385 0.51 -24.74 -1.82
C ARG A 385 1.69 -24.16 -2.61
N ALA A 386 2.94 -24.41 -2.20
CA ALA A 386 4.13 -24.03 -2.96
C ALA A 386 4.31 -24.84 -4.26
N HIS A 387 3.65 -26.00 -4.37
CA HIS A 387 3.78 -26.85 -5.56
C HIS A 387 3.33 -26.11 -6.82
N GLY A 388 4.22 -26.02 -7.82
CA GLY A 388 3.99 -25.28 -9.05
C GLY A 388 3.88 -23.76 -8.88
N SER A 389 4.42 -23.21 -7.79
CA SER A 389 4.44 -21.78 -7.51
C SER A 389 5.84 -21.19 -7.51
N GLU A 390 5.89 -19.88 -7.69
CA GLU A 390 7.10 -19.06 -7.53
C GLU A 390 7.06 -18.35 -6.19
N ILE A 391 8.15 -18.41 -5.44
CA ILE A 391 8.29 -17.79 -4.12
C ILE A 391 9.52 -16.90 -4.15
N VAL A 392 9.39 -15.66 -3.68
CA VAL A 392 10.55 -14.78 -3.45
C VAL A 392 10.70 -14.54 -1.96
N THR A 393 11.90 -14.81 -1.44
CA THR A 393 12.26 -14.54 -0.04
C THR A 393 13.19 -13.33 0.04
N ILE A 394 13.49 -12.87 1.26
CA ILE A 394 14.42 -11.75 1.48
C ILE A 394 15.81 -12.02 0.88
N GLU A 395 16.26 -13.27 0.87
CA GLU A 395 17.51 -13.68 0.24
C GLU A 395 17.50 -13.44 -1.27
N GLY A 396 16.32 -13.49 -1.90
CA GLY A 396 16.15 -13.19 -3.33
C GLY A 396 16.26 -11.70 -3.67
N LEU A 397 16.19 -10.80 -2.67
CA LEU A 397 16.38 -9.36 -2.86
C LEU A 397 17.85 -8.93 -2.80
N ALA A 398 18.78 -9.87 -2.73
CA ALA A 398 20.21 -9.62 -2.82
C ALA A 398 20.84 -10.59 -3.83
N GLN A 399 21.62 -10.07 -4.78
CA GLN A 399 22.39 -10.86 -5.73
C GLN A 399 23.88 -10.52 -5.60
N GLY A 400 24.60 -11.28 -4.76
CA GLY A 400 25.98 -10.95 -4.42
C GLY A 400 26.07 -9.59 -3.71
N ASP A 401 26.88 -8.69 -4.23
CA ASP A 401 27.03 -7.32 -3.70
C ASP A 401 25.92 -6.35 -4.18
N ASN A 402 25.07 -6.77 -5.12
CA ASN A 402 23.97 -5.95 -5.61
C ASN A 402 22.73 -6.14 -4.74
N LEU A 403 22.41 -5.11 -3.96
CA LEU A 403 21.27 -5.08 -3.05
C LEU A 403 20.07 -4.41 -3.73
N HIS A 404 18.87 -4.92 -3.51
CA HIS A 404 17.65 -4.22 -3.88
C HIS A 404 17.63 -2.81 -3.25
N PRO A 405 17.17 -1.74 -3.95
CA PRO A 405 17.21 -0.37 -3.44
C PRO A 405 16.61 -0.18 -2.04
N VAL A 406 15.51 -0.87 -1.74
CA VAL A 406 14.91 -0.91 -0.39
C VAL A 406 15.88 -1.48 0.64
N LEU A 407 16.56 -2.58 0.34
CA LEU A 407 17.50 -3.21 1.26
C LEU A 407 18.70 -2.27 1.52
N GLN A 408 19.22 -1.63 0.47
CA GLN A 408 20.30 -0.63 0.59
C GLN A 408 19.86 0.57 1.44
N ALA A 409 18.68 1.13 1.18
CA ALA A 409 18.19 2.28 1.94
C ALA A 409 17.98 1.95 3.44
N PHE A 410 17.59 0.73 3.78
CA PHE A 410 17.49 0.28 5.17
C PHE A 410 18.85 0.24 5.87
N VAL A 411 19.92 -0.14 5.16
CA VAL A 411 21.29 -0.09 5.67
C VAL A 411 21.71 1.35 5.89
N ASP A 412 21.55 2.21 4.89
CA ASP A 412 21.98 3.61 4.92
C ASP A 412 21.30 4.42 6.04
N GLU A 413 19.98 4.23 6.22
CA GLU A 413 19.20 4.93 7.24
C GLU A 413 19.36 4.34 8.65
N GLY A 414 20.08 3.22 8.80
CA GLY A 414 20.17 2.49 10.06
C GLY A 414 18.79 1.97 10.52
N ALA A 415 17.92 1.62 9.57
CA ALA A 415 16.57 1.09 9.84
C ALA A 415 16.59 -0.35 10.39
N VAL A 416 17.78 -0.95 10.50
CA VAL A 416 18.02 -2.32 10.98
C VAL A 416 18.43 -2.28 12.45
N GLN A 417 17.45 -2.21 13.36
CA GLN A 417 17.67 -2.22 14.82
C GLN A 417 18.11 -3.62 15.33
N CYS A 418 17.21 -4.40 15.93
CA CYS A 418 17.51 -5.79 16.31
C CYS A 418 17.53 -6.76 15.11
N GLY A 419 17.08 -6.30 13.94
CA GLY A 419 17.07 -7.07 12.69
C GLY A 419 16.00 -8.15 12.56
N TYR A 420 15.27 -8.51 13.63
CA TYR A 420 14.36 -9.66 13.59
C TYR A 420 13.17 -9.47 12.64
N CYS A 421 12.50 -8.31 12.71
CA CYS A 421 11.35 -7.99 11.86
C CYS A 421 11.75 -7.41 10.49
N THR A 422 13.02 -6.99 10.35
CA THR A 422 13.52 -6.26 9.18
C THR A 422 13.25 -6.97 7.85
N PRO A 423 13.45 -8.29 7.70
CA PRO A 423 13.10 -8.99 6.47
C PRO A 423 11.65 -8.77 6.04
N GLY A 424 10.70 -8.86 6.97
CA GLY A 424 9.28 -8.65 6.68
C GLY A 424 8.98 -7.23 6.20
N PHE A 425 9.58 -6.23 6.83
CA PHE A 425 9.44 -4.83 6.42
C PHE A 425 10.00 -4.58 5.01
N ILE A 426 11.15 -5.16 4.68
CA ILE A 426 11.78 -4.98 3.36
C ILE A 426 10.94 -5.67 2.29
N MET A 427 10.48 -6.90 2.52
CA MET A 427 9.61 -7.60 1.57
C MET A 427 8.29 -6.84 1.33
N ALA A 428 7.67 -6.31 2.38
CA ALA A 428 6.46 -5.50 2.26
C ALA A 428 6.73 -4.16 1.54
N ALA A 429 7.83 -3.49 1.88
CA ALA A 429 8.21 -2.21 1.28
C ALA A 429 8.57 -2.34 -0.20
N ALA A 430 9.30 -3.38 -0.60
CA ALA A 430 9.60 -3.60 -2.01
C ALA A 430 8.33 -3.88 -2.83
N SER A 431 7.39 -4.69 -2.30
CA SER A 431 6.09 -4.88 -2.95
C SER A 431 5.27 -3.58 -3.00
N LEU A 432 5.32 -2.76 -1.95
CA LEU A 432 4.66 -1.46 -1.91
C LEU A 432 5.19 -0.52 -3.01
N LEU A 433 6.51 -0.47 -3.19
CA LEU A 433 7.14 0.41 -4.19
C LEU A 433 6.94 -0.06 -5.62
N ASP A 434 6.72 -1.37 -5.83
CA ASP A 434 6.28 -1.90 -7.13
C ASP A 434 4.85 -1.45 -7.50
N GLU A 435 3.98 -1.21 -6.50
CA GLU A 435 2.62 -0.68 -6.71
C GLU A 435 2.55 0.85 -6.75
N HIS A 436 3.34 1.50 -5.89
CA HIS A 436 3.32 2.94 -5.68
C HIS A 436 4.75 3.47 -5.78
N ALA A 437 5.08 4.06 -6.93
CA ALA A 437 6.43 4.55 -7.19
C ALA A 437 6.89 5.62 -6.18
N LEU A 438 5.99 6.53 -5.77
CA LEU A 438 6.23 7.60 -4.77
C LEU A 438 5.09 7.63 -3.75
N PRO A 439 5.05 6.70 -2.79
CA PRO A 439 3.98 6.66 -1.81
C PRO A 439 4.18 7.75 -0.74
N ASP A 440 3.10 8.42 -0.35
CA ASP A 440 3.13 9.30 0.82
C ASP A 440 3.29 8.50 2.13
N GLN A 441 3.60 9.19 3.23
CA GLN A 441 3.77 8.53 4.53
C GLN A 441 2.54 7.75 5.00
N ASN A 442 1.33 8.18 4.62
CA ASN A 442 0.11 7.48 5.01
C ASN A 442 0.00 6.14 4.28
N THR A 443 0.31 6.11 2.99
CA THR A 443 0.36 4.92 2.14
C THR A 443 1.44 3.96 2.62
N ILE A 444 2.65 4.47 2.94
CA ILE A 444 3.72 3.66 3.54
C ILE A 444 3.25 3.04 4.86
N ARG A 445 2.71 3.85 5.78
CA ARG A 445 2.22 3.34 7.07
C ARG A 445 1.10 2.32 6.89
N HIS A 446 0.20 2.51 5.92
CA HIS A 446 -0.87 1.56 5.63
C HIS A 446 -0.33 0.22 5.12
N GLY A 447 0.57 0.25 4.13
CA GLY A 447 1.23 -0.94 3.59
C GLY A 447 1.99 -1.72 4.67
N LEU A 448 2.59 -1.03 5.64
CA LEU A 448 3.33 -1.64 6.73
C LEU A 448 2.49 -2.05 7.94
N THR A 449 1.16 -1.88 7.93
CA THR A 449 0.31 -2.27 9.08
C THR A 449 0.40 -3.76 9.44
N GLY A 450 0.91 -4.60 8.54
CA GLY A 450 1.19 -6.01 8.78
C GLY A 450 2.54 -6.32 9.43
N CYS A 451 3.42 -5.33 9.59
CA CYS A 451 4.78 -5.53 10.10
C CYS A 451 4.94 -4.88 11.48
N LEU A 452 5.23 -5.70 12.50
CA LEU A 452 5.41 -5.22 13.87
C LEU A 452 6.88 -5.21 14.28
N CYS A 453 7.38 -4.03 14.65
CA CYS A 453 8.71 -3.83 15.19
C CYS A 453 8.66 -3.72 16.72
N ARG A 454 9.24 -4.71 17.42
CA ARG A 454 9.36 -4.70 18.89
C ARG A 454 10.28 -3.58 19.40
N CYS A 455 11.28 -3.20 18.62
CA CYS A 455 12.24 -2.15 18.96
C CYS A 455 11.74 -0.73 18.62
N THR A 456 10.54 -0.61 18.02
CA THR A 456 9.84 0.66 17.73
C THR A 456 10.55 1.63 16.78
N GLY A 457 11.50 1.16 15.95
CA GLY A 457 12.25 1.97 14.98
C GLY A 457 11.52 2.48 13.74
N TYR A 458 10.20 2.67 13.82
CA TYR A 458 9.35 2.93 12.64
C TYR A 458 9.74 4.19 11.85
N TYR A 459 10.25 5.24 12.50
CA TYR A 459 10.64 6.48 11.80
C TYR A 459 11.75 6.21 10.77
N LYS A 460 12.80 5.49 11.16
CA LYS A 460 13.89 5.13 10.25
C LYS A 460 13.47 4.16 9.15
N ILE A 461 12.54 3.25 9.46
CA ILE A 461 11.94 2.37 8.46
C ILE A 461 11.18 3.18 7.41
N VAL A 462 10.36 4.15 7.81
CA VAL A 462 9.62 5.00 6.86
C VAL A 462 10.58 5.84 6.02
N SER A 463 11.58 6.48 6.63
CA SER A 463 12.60 7.26 5.89
C SER A 463 13.39 6.42 4.90
N ALA A 464 13.72 5.16 5.25
CA ALA A 464 14.39 4.25 4.33
C ALA A 464 13.52 3.94 3.10
N ILE A 465 12.20 3.80 3.27
CA ILE A 465 11.28 3.53 2.17
C ILE A 465 11.11 4.77 1.30
N GLU A 466 10.99 5.96 1.89
CA GLU A 466 10.98 7.24 1.15
C GLU A 466 12.26 7.40 0.30
N LYS A 467 13.44 7.13 0.89
CA LYS A 467 14.72 7.14 0.18
C LYS A 467 14.78 6.12 -0.95
N ALA A 468 14.31 4.90 -0.70
CA ALA A 468 14.26 3.85 -1.71
C ALA A 468 13.34 4.20 -2.88
N ALA A 469 12.18 4.81 -2.59
CA ALA A 469 11.24 5.29 -3.61
C ALA A 469 11.91 6.29 -4.57
N LEU A 470 12.58 7.30 -4.03
CA LEU A 470 13.32 8.30 -4.84
C LEU A 470 14.42 7.65 -5.68
N THR A 471 15.14 6.68 -5.11
CA THR A 471 16.22 5.96 -5.82
C THR A 471 15.65 5.09 -6.96
N MET A 472 14.53 4.40 -6.71
CA MET A 472 13.89 3.54 -7.71
C MET A 472 13.28 4.35 -8.85
N VAL A 473 12.65 5.49 -8.57
CA VAL A 473 12.17 6.42 -9.60
C VAL A 473 13.32 7.00 -10.41
N GLY A 474 14.39 7.47 -9.75
CA GLY A 474 15.59 7.92 -10.44
C GLY A 474 16.19 6.83 -11.33
N THR A 475 16.23 5.57 -10.86
CA THR A 475 16.73 4.43 -11.65
C THR A 475 15.80 4.07 -12.81
N GLN A 476 14.47 4.18 -12.63
CA GLN A 476 13.48 3.96 -13.68
C GLN A 476 13.54 5.05 -14.76
N HIS A 477 13.67 6.34 -14.38
CA HIS A 477 13.94 7.43 -15.31
C HIS A 477 15.23 7.17 -16.10
N PHE A 478 16.32 6.79 -15.43
CA PHE A 478 17.59 6.42 -16.10
C PHE A 478 17.48 5.17 -17.01
N GLN A 479 16.57 4.23 -16.73
CA GLN A 479 16.34 3.03 -17.56
C GLN A 479 15.37 3.29 -18.73
N GLU A 480 14.34 4.12 -18.53
CA GLU A 480 13.42 4.58 -19.59
C GLU A 480 14.13 5.58 -20.52
N GLU A 481 14.98 6.48 -20.00
CA GLU A 481 15.85 7.37 -20.79
C GLU A 481 16.93 6.62 -21.55
N ARG A 482 17.42 5.48 -21.04
CA ARG A 482 18.27 4.57 -21.83
C ARG A 482 17.56 3.95 -23.03
N MET A 483 16.23 3.97 -23.06
CA MET A 483 15.43 3.56 -24.22
C MET A 483 15.05 4.75 -25.12
N THR A 484 15.31 6.00 -24.73
CA THR A 484 15.03 7.21 -25.54
C THR A 484 16.23 8.15 -25.61
N ASP A 485 17.04 7.96 -26.65
CA ASP A 485 17.94 8.91 -27.36
C ASP A 485 18.84 9.90 -26.55
N ASN A 486 20.15 9.80 -26.78
CA ASN A 486 21.23 10.41 -25.99
C ASN A 486 21.80 11.65 -26.69
N SER A 487 21.32 12.86 -26.39
CA SER A 487 21.86 14.12 -26.93
C SER A 487 22.90 14.75 -25.97
N LEU A 488 23.99 15.32 -26.52
CA LEU A 488 25.03 15.99 -25.72
C LEU A 488 24.49 17.19 -24.92
N ARG A 489 23.39 17.80 -25.37
CA ARG A 489 22.70 18.89 -24.68
C ARG A 489 22.06 18.41 -23.38
N ASP A 490 21.43 17.23 -23.39
CA ASP A 490 20.83 16.66 -22.18
C ASP A 490 21.89 16.24 -21.16
N GLN A 491 23.02 15.68 -21.64
CA GLN A 491 24.15 15.40 -20.76
C GLN A 491 24.68 16.68 -20.10
N MET A 492 24.75 17.79 -20.85
CA MET A 492 25.19 19.08 -20.32
C MET A 492 24.20 19.64 -19.30
N TYR A 493 22.89 19.57 -19.58
CA TYR A 493 21.81 19.96 -18.68
C TYR A 493 21.90 19.23 -17.34
N GLN A 494 21.94 17.91 -17.38
CA GLN A 494 21.95 17.07 -16.18
C GLN A 494 23.24 17.24 -15.36
N THR A 495 24.37 17.50 -16.02
CA THR A 495 25.66 17.73 -15.34
C THR A 495 25.65 19.04 -14.55
N ILE A 496 24.94 20.08 -15.04
CA ILE A 496 24.72 21.33 -14.30
C ILE A 496 23.79 21.10 -13.10
N VAL A 497 22.65 20.44 -13.30
CA VAL A 497 21.69 20.16 -12.22
C VAL A 497 22.32 19.30 -11.11
N ALA A 498 23.24 18.41 -11.47
CA ALA A 498 24.00 17.58 -10.53
C ALA A 498 25.19 18.29 -9.85
N GLY A 499 25.50 19.54 -10.23
CA GLY A 499 26.61 20.30 -9.65
C GLY A 499 28.00 19.72 -9.90
N ASN A 500 28.22 19.02 -11.01
CA ASN A 500 29.50 18.38 -11.30
C ASN A 500 30.41 19.25 -12.16
N ARG A 501 31.19 20.11 -11.49
CA ARG A 501 32.15 21.03 -12.11
C ARG A 501 33.23 20.34 -12.94
N GLU A 502 33.68 19.15 -12.58
CA GLU A 502 34.73 18.47 -13.35
C GLU A 502 34.17 17.89 -14.64
N ALA A 503 33.02 17.22 -14.56
CA ALA A 503 32.40 16.59 -15.72
C ALA A 503 31.87 17.60 -16.75
N ILE A 504 31.33 18.74 -16.31
CA ILE A 504 30.73 19.72 -17.23
C ILE A 504 31.73 20.25 -18.25
N THR A 505 32.98 20.43 -17.84
CA THR A 505 34.05 20.91 -18.74
C THR A 505 34.26 19.98 -19.94
N GLY A 506 34.26 18.67 -19.69
CA GLY A 506 34.41 17.66 -20.74
C GLY A 506 33.19 17.54 -21.65
N VAL A 507 31.98 17.75 -21.12
CA VAL A 507 30.74 17.70 -21.91
C VAL A 507 30.63 18.93 -22.83
N VAL A 508 30.92 20.13 -22.30
CA VAL A 508 30.93 21.37 -23.07
C VAL A 508 31.98 21.33 -24.18
N ALA A 509 33.20 20.86 -23.89
CA ALA A 509 34.24 20.71 -24.91
C ALA A 509 33.81 19.77 -26.05
N LYS A 510 33.19 18.63 -25.73
CA LYS A 510 32.65 17.69 -26.73
C LYS A 510 31.51 18.29 -27.55
N ALA A 511 30.64 19.08 -26.95
CA ALA A 511 29.56 19.78 -27.67
C ALA A 511 30.14 20.78 -28.69
N LEU A 512 31.16 21.54 -28.31
CA LEU A 512 31.87 22.45 -29.22
C LEU A 512 32.61 21.72 -30.34
N GLU A 513 33.28 20.60 -30.04
CA GLU A 513 33.90 19.73 -31.05
C GLU A 513 32.88 19.14 -32.02
N ALA A 514 31.67 18.85 -31.54
CA ALA A 514 30.53 18.40 -32.35
C ALA A 514 29.88 19.52 -33.19
N GLY A 515 30.36 20.76 -33.08
CA GLY A 515 29.92 21.90 -33.88
C GLY A 515 28.71 22.66 -33.33
N GLU A 516 28.30 22.39 -32.09
CA GLU A 516 27.24 23.15 -31.42
C GLU A 516 27.63 24.63 -31.27
N ALA A 517 26.64 25.51 -31.43
CA ALA A 517 26.85 26.94 -31.28
C ALA A 517 26.88 27.34 -29.80
N PRO A 518 27.88 28.13 -29.34
CA PRO A 518 28.02 28.49 -27.93
C PRO A 518 26.80 29.20 -27.34
N LEU A 519 26.19 30.14 -28.08
CA LEU A 519 25.07 30.92 -27.57
C LEU A 519 23.79 30.06 -27.30
N PRO A 520 23.34 29.19 -28.23
CA PRO A 520 22.26 28.23 -27.95
C PRO A 520 22.55 27.28 -26.78
N LEU A 521 23.79 26.83 -26.59
CA LEU A 521 24.16 26.01 -25.43
C LEU A 521 23.87 26.76 -24.11
N ILE A 522 24.15 28.06 -24.07
CA ILE A 522 23.85 28.89 -22.90
C ILE A 522 22.35 29.11 -22.75
N SER A 523 21.67 29.60 -23.79
CA SER A 523 20.28 30.06 -23.68
C SER A 523 19.26 28.92 -23.60
N GLU A 524 19.52 27.78 -24.24
CA GLU A 524 18.55 26.68 -24.37
C GLU A 524 18.85 25.52 -23.42
N VAL A 525 20.04 25.47 -22.81
CA VAL A 525 20.44 24.33 -21.97
C VAL A 525 20.92 24.78 -20.60
N LEU A 526 21.94 25.62 -20.54
CA LEU A 526 22.55 26.01 -19.27
C LEU A 526 21.62 26.91 -18.42
N ASN A 527 20.98 27.90 -19.04
CA ASN A 527 20.04 28.79 -18.35
C ASN A 527 18.79 28.03 -17.84
N PRO A 528 18.13 27.18 -18.64
CA PRO A 528 17.05 26.33 -18.15
C PRO A 528 17.47 25.37 -17.04
N ALA A 529 18.67 24.79 -17.08
CA ALA A 529 19.17 23.92 -16.01
C ALA A 529 19.33 24.68 -14.69
N LEU A 530 19.92 25.87 -14.73
CA LEU A 530 20.11 26.69 -13.52
C LEU A 530 18.77 27.20 -12.96
N ARG A 531 17.78 27.42 -13.82
CA ARG A 531 16.42 27.77 -13.39
C ARG A 531 15.76 26.62 -12.62
N GLU A 532 15.88 25.38 -13.10
CA GLU A 532 15.39 24.20 -12.38
C GLU A 532 16.06 24.06 -11.01
N VAL A 533 17.39 24.22 -10.95
CA VAL A 533 18.14 24.23 -9.68
C VAL A 533 17.57 25.27 -8.71
N GLY A 534 17.22 26.46 -9.21
CA GLY A 534 16.56 27.51 -8.43
C GLY A 534 15.19 27.09 -7.90
N ASP A 535 14.34 26.51 -8.76
CA ASP A 535 12.99 26.04 -8.39
C ASP A 535 13.05 24.90 -7.35
N ARG A 536 14.04 24.01 -7.46
CA ARG A 536 14.29 22.90 -6.51
C ARG A 536 14.81 23.38 -5.16
N PHE A 537 15.61 24.45 -5.14
CA PHE A 537 16.02 25.07 -3.89
C PHE A 537 14.84 25.77 -3.20
N ASP A 538 13.99 26.50 -3.95
CA ASP A 538 12.82 27.21 -3.41
C ASP A 538 11.78 26.25 -2.80
N SER A 539 11.60 25.08 -3.43
CA SER A 539 10.70 24.02 -2.94
C SER A 539 11.25 23.19 -1.77
N GLY A 540 12.53 23.33 -1.44
CA GLY A 540 13.21 22.56 -0.39
C GLY A 540 13.65 21.15 -0.80
N GLU A 541 13.62 20.83 -2.10
CA GLU A 541 14.12 19.58 -2.68
C GLU A 541 15.65 19.55 -2.82
N MET A 542 16.31 20.72 -2.76
CA MET A 542 17.76 20.87 -2.85
C MET A 542 18.28 21.78 -1.72
N TYR A 543 19.46 21.46 -1.17
CA TYR A 543 20.08 22.21 -0.08
C TYR A 543 21.21 23.12 -0.57
N LEU A 544 21.61 24.08 0.28
CA LEU A 544 22.57 25.12 -0.07
C LEU A 544 23.90 24.61 -0.70
N PRO A 545 24.52 23.51 -0.23
CA PRO A 545 25.75 23.01 -0.87
C PRO A 545 25.54 22.57 -2.32
N GLU A 546 24.39 21.97 -2.64
CA GLU A 546 24.07 21.45 -3.97
C GLU A 546 23.76 22.60 -4.95
N LEU A 547 23.11 23.66 -4.46
CA LEU A 547 22.91 24.90 -5.20
C LEU A 547 24.26 25.56 -5.57
N ILE A 548 25.20 25.62 -4.63
CA ILE A 548 26.53 26.19 -4.85
C ILE A 548 27.29 25.36 -5.88
N MET A 549 27.29 24.03 -5.75
CA MET A 549 27.95 23.14 -6.71
C MET A 549 27.40 23.30 -8.13
N SER A 550 26.09 23.49 -8.27
CA SER A 550 25.43 23.75 -9.56
C SER A 550 25.82 25.10 -10.17
N ALA A 551 25.92 26.15 -9.35
CA ALA A 551 26.40 27.46 -9.78
C ALA A 551 27.88 27.42 -10.21
N GLU A 552 28.73 26.70 -9.49
CA GLU A 552 30.15 26.52 -9.85
C GLU A 552 30.34 25.68 -11.12
N ALA A 553 29.48 24.68 -11.34
CA ALA A 553 29.48 23.92 -12.59
C ALA A 553 29.07 24.79 -13.78
N MET A 554 28.09 25.68 -13.59
CA MET A 554 27.67 26.66 -14.59
C MET A 554 28.78 27.65 -14.93
N GLU A 555 29.46 28.21 -13.92
CA GLU A 555 30.61 29.11 -14.12
C GLU A 555 31.71 28.44 -14.97
N ALA A 556 32.07 27.19 -14.64
CA ALA A 556 33.06 26.43 -15.40
C ALA A 556 32.63 26.13 -16.84
N ALA A 557 31.34 25.94 -17.10
CA ALA A 557 30.81 25.78 -18.45
C ALA A 557 30.96 27.07 -19.27
N VAL A 558 30.60 28.21 -18.68
CA VAL A 558 30.67 29.53 -19.33
C VAL A 558 32.12 29.93 -19.60
N GLU A 559 33.06 29.65 -18.71
CA GLU A 559 34.49 29.90 -18.91
C GLU A 559 35.04 29.25 -20.20
N ILE A 560 34.54 28.07 -20.57
CA ILE A 560 34.96 27.35 -21.78
C ILE A 560 34.28 27.91 -23.04
N LEU A 561 33.04 28.38 -22.90
CA LEU A 561 32.27 28.95 -24.01
C LEU A 561 32.73 30.37 -24.36
N GLN A 562 33.26 31.12 -23.39
CA GLN A 562 33.63 32.53 -23.52
C GLN A 562 34.59 32.83 -24.70
N PRO A 563 35.72 32.12 -24.91
CA PRO A 563 36.61 32.38 -26.03
C PRO A 563 35.97 32.10 -27.40
N HIS A 564 35.01 31.17 -27.45
CA HIS A 564 34.30 30.78 -28.67
C HIS A 564 33.23 31.80 -29.06
N LEU A 565 32.58 32.43 -28.07
CA LEU A 565 31.66 33.56 -28.26
C LEU A 565 32.40 34.79 -28.83
N GLU A 566 33.54 35.13 -28.23
CA GLU A 566 34.38 36.25 -28.67
C GLU A 566 34.90 36.06 -30.10
N ALA A 567 35.33 34.84 -30.45
CA ALA A 567 35.80 34.50 -31.79
C ALA A 567 34.69 34.59 -32.87
N ARG A 568 33.42 34.43 -32.49
CA ARG A 568 32.25 34.52 -33.38
C ARG A 568 31.58 35.89 -33.41
N GLN A 569 32.10 36.88 -32.66
CA GLN A 569 31.43 38.16 -32.40
C GLN A 569 30.01 38.00 -31.84
N GLU A 570 29.74 36.87 -31.17
CA GLU A 570 28.48 36.63 -30.46
C GLU A 570 28.64 37.24 -29.06
N GLN A 571 27.93 38.35 -28.78
CA GLN A 571 27.89 38.92 -27.44
C GLN A 571 26.79 38.25 -26.63
N ILE A 572 27.11 37.73 -25.45
CA ILE A 572 26.10 37.54 -24.40
C ILE A 572 25.59 38.93 -24.08
N GLU A 573 24.32 39.22 -24.33
CA GLU A 573 23.71 40.46 -23.87
C GLU A 573 23.88 40.52 -22.34
N SER A 574 24.69 41.47 -21.87
CA SER A 574 24.86 41.67 -20.43
C SER A 574 23.48 41.98 -19.85
N SER A 575 23.04 41.16 -18.89
CA SER A 575 21.78 41.38 -18.20
C SER A 575 21.81 42.62 -17.29
N GLY A 576 23.01 43.20 -17.10
CA GLY A 576 23.26 44.41 -16.34
C GLY A 576 24.60 44.36 -15.60
N ARG A 577 25.05 45.51 -15.11
CA ARG A 577 26.22 45.66 -14.24
C ARG A 577 25.78 45.70 -12.78
N VAL A 578 26.35 44.85 -11.95
CA VAL A 578 26.01 44.76 -10.53
C VAL A 578 27.22 45.08 -9.69
N VAL A 579 27.08 45.96 -8.70
CA VAL A 579 28.07 46.15 -7.64
C VAL A 579 27.57 45.48 -6.37
N MET A 580 28.39 44.62 -5.78
CA MET A 580 28.08 43.88 -4.55
C MET A 580 29.12 44.22 -3.47
N ALA A 581 28.68 44.40 -2.23
CA ALA A 581 29.59 44.61 -1.10
C ALA A 581 28.97 44.15 0.23
N THR A 582 29.81 43.76 1.18
CA THR A 582 29.39 43.51 2.57
C THR A 582 29.75 44.73 3.42
N VAL A 583 28.76 45.33 4.08
CA VAL A 583 28.94 46.60 4.81
C VAL A 583 29.66 46.41 6.14
N GLN A 584 29.36 45.32 6.88
CA GLN A 584 30.06 44.99 8.14
C GLN A 584 29.94 43.50 8.52
N GLY A 585 31.07 42.80 8.71
CA GLY A 585 31.15 41.46 9.33
C GLY A 585 31.31 40.25 8.39
N ASP A 586 31.91 39.16 8.92
CA ASP A 586 32.42 38.02 8.15
C ASP A 586 31.37 36.97 7.72
N VAL A 587 30.30 36.76 8.49
CA VAL A 587 29.36 35.62 8.27
C VAL A 587 28.45 35.83 7.06
N HIS A 588 28.18 37.08 6.68
CA HIS A 588 27.27 37.44 5.58
C HIS A 588 27.95 37.53 4.22
N ASP A 589 29.27 37.38 4.19
CA ASP A 589 30.03 37.34 2.95
C ASP A 589 29.82 36.02 2.19
N ILE A 590 29.54 34.93 2.91
CA ILE A 590 29.22 33.64 2.28
C ILE A 590 27.95 33.80 1.43
N GLY A 591 26.90 34.41 1.97
CA GLY A 591 25.66 34.70 1.23
C GLY A 591 25.90 35.62 0.02
N LYS A 592 26.69 36.69 0.19
CA LYS A 592 27.06 37.58 -0.93
C LYS A 592 27.77 36.82 -2.05
N ASN A 593 28.76 36.00 -1.71
CA ASN A 593 29.56 35.28 -2.70
C ASN A 593 28.71 34.29 -3.50
N ILE A 594 27.71 33.68 -2.85
CA ILE A 594 26.72 32.81 -3.52
C ILE A 594 25.87 33.62 -4.50
N VAL A 595 25.36 34.78 -4.10
CA VAL A 595 24.58 35.66 -4.98
C VAL A 595 25.43 36.19 -6.14
N CYS A 596 26.70 36.55 -5.90
CA CYS A 596 27.65 36.95 -6.95
C CYS A 596 27.86 35.83 -7.98
N ALA A 597 28.04 34.59 -7.53
CA ALA A 597 28.20 33.43 -8.42
C ALA A 597 26.95 33.20 -9.28
N LEU A 598 25.76 33.26 -8.67
CA LEU A 598 24.49 33.11 -9.38
C LEU A 598 24.24 34.23 -10.40
N LEU A 599 24.54 35.48 -10.05
CA LEU A 599 24.38 36.61 -10.98
C LEU A 599 25.34 36.51 -12.16
N ARG A 600 26.60 36.13 -11.94
CA ARG A 600 27.55 35.87 -13.04
C ARG A 600 27.09 34.73 -13.93
N ALA A 601 26.62 33.64 -13.33
CA ALA A 601 26.06 32.50 -14.03
C ALA A 601 24.82 32.87 -14.88
N ASN A 602 24.09 33.92 -14.52
CA ASN A 602 22.96 34.46 -15.28
C ASN A 602 23.33 35.65 -16.21
N GLY A 603 24.62 35.84 -16.51
CA GLY A 603 25.05 36.83 -17.50
C GLY A 603 25.13 38.29 -17.01
N PHE A 604 25.14 38.53 -15.71
CA PHE A 604 25.45 39.85 -15.15
C PHE A 604 26.96 40.06 -15.00
N THR A 605 27.42 41.28 -15.22
CA THR A 605 28.79 41.66 -14.88
C THR A 605 28.84 42.13 -13.42
N VAL A 606 29.41 41.31 -12.53
CA VAL A 606 29.39 41.57 -11.08
C VAL A 606 30.76 42.05 -10.57
N LEU A 607 30.83 43.29 -10.10
CA LEU A 607 31.95 43.87 -9.36
C LEU A 607 31.71 43.67 -7.86
N ASP A 608 32.49 42.78 -7.23
CA ASP A 608 32.43 42.52 -5.80
C ASP A 608 33.53 43.31 -5.07
N LEU A 609 33.13 44.21 -4.18
CA LEU A 609 34.04 45.08 -3.42
C LEU A 609 34.57 44.42 -2.13
N GLY A 610 34.10 43.22 -1.79
CA GLY A 610 34.54 42.48 -0.61
C GLY A 610 33.79 42.86 0.67
N ARG A 611 34.50 42.79 1.81
CA ARG A 611 33.96 42.96 3.17
C ARG A 611 34.34 44.30 3.79
N ASP A 612 33.52 44.74 4.75
CA ASP A 612 33.70 45.95 5.54
C ASP A 612 33.86 47.23 4.68
N VAL A 613 33.10 47.30 3.58
CA VAL A 613 33.16 48.42 2.64
C VAL A 613 32.17 49.51 3.05
N SER A 614 32.64 50.74 3.16
CA SER A 614 31.78 51.87 3.56
C SER A 614 30.73 52.18 2.49
N ALA A 615 29.53 52.60 2.90
CA ALA A 615 28.46 52.96 1.95
C ALA A 615 28.89 54.04 0.94
N ALA A 616 29.73 55.00 1.35
CA ALA A 616 30.26 56.04 0.47
C ALA A 616 31.17 55.48 -0.64
N GLU A 617 31.97 54.47 -0.31
CA GLU A 617 32.85 53.79 -1.26
C GLU A 617 32.06 52.90 -2.23
N ILE A 618 31.00 52.24 -1.75
CA ILE A 618 30.10 51.43 -2.60
C ILE A 618 29.40 52.32 -3.63
N VAL A 619 28.86 53.46 -3.20
CA VAL A 619 28.21 54.42 -4.12
C VAL A 619 29.19 54.95 -5.15
N SER A 620 30.38 55.38 -4.71
CA SER A 620 31.43 55.87 -5.61
C SER A 620 31.82 54.83 -6.67
N LYS A 621 31.99 53.56 -6.27
CA LYS A 621 32.32 52.46 -7.17
C LYS A 621 31.17 52.05 -8.08
N ALA A 622 29.93 52.13 -7.62
CA ALA A 622 28.75 51.91 -8.45
C ALA A 622 28.62 52.98 -9.55
N GLU A 623 28.89 54.25 -9.23
CA GLU A 623 28.91 55.34 -10.21
C GLU A 623 30.05 55.15 -11.23
N GLU A 624 31.27 54.82 -10.77
CA GLU A 624 32.42 54.55 -11.64
C GLU A 624 32.18 53.35 -12.57
N PHE A 625 31.58 52.28 -12.04
CA PHE A 625 31.28 51.07 -12.79
C PHE A 625 30.02 51.19 -13.68
N GLN A 626 29.26 52.28 -13.52
CA GLN A 626 27.93 52.49 -14.11
C GLN A 626 27.01 51.29 -13.82
N ALA A 627 26.90 50.93 -12.54
CA ALA A 627 26.11 49.79 -12.10
C ALA A 627 24.60 50.05 -12.27
N ASP A 628 23.90 49.06 -12.82
CA ASP A 628 22.43 49.04 -12.91
C ASP A 628 21.81 48.60 -11.58
N ILE A 629 22.52 47.78 -10.81
CA ILE A 629 22.07 47.23 -9.53
C ILE A 629 23.18 47.35 -8.49
N ILE A 630 22.83 47.83 -7.29
CA ILE A 630 23.71 47.81 -6.12
C ILE A 630 23.12 46.81 -5.11
N GLY A 631 23.85 45.73 -4.85
CA GLY A 631 23.50 44.74 -3.83
C GLY A 631 24.35 44.90 -2.58
N LEU A 632 23.68 44.94 -1.44
CA LEU A 632 24.31 45.13 -0.13
C LEU A 632 24.04 43.90 0.74
N SER A 633 25.11 43.33 1.29
CA SER A 633 25.03 42.30 2.31
C SER A 633 25.28 42.94 3.68
N ALA A 634 24.27 42.92 4.55
CA ALA A 634 24.34 43.46 5.91
C ALA A 634 23.36 42.73 6.83
N LEU A 635 23.66 42.69 8.12
CA LEU A 635 22.67 42.38 9.17
C LEU A 635 21.78 43.62 9.34
N LEU A 636 20.47 43.47 9.14
CA LEU A 636 19.47 44.52 9.43
C LEU A 636 19.28 44.73 10.93
#